data_AF-A0A0M3ALH1-F1
#
_entry.id   AF-A0A0M3ALH1-F1
#
_cell.length_a   1.000
_cell.length_b   1.000
_cell.length_c   1.000
_cell.angle_alpha   90.00
_cell.angle_beta   90.00
_cell.angle_gamma   90.00
#
_symmetry.space_group_name_H-M   'P 1'
#
loop_
_entity.id
_entity.type
_entity.pdbx_description
1 polymer ?
#
loop_
_entity_poly.entity_id
_entity_poly.type
_entity_poly.pdbx_seq_one_letter_code
_entity_poly.pdbx_strand_id
1 'polypeptide(L)'
;MSYWPGYSSIPAVCRATYLDWLAGGRRDGTINPGYMFLFFYGLERRFLVDQPPEDEKREIVAEVERLKALFAQNYSAQRYLGEFLDIARIMAMGGLSLDDPALKQSILDNRSWDLPFSLKFALGGMIAEGKAFDAEWLHLWLLCHPERRLRTPAERCGEEFKALFQLKFDALYPGGLKVRTPRKKLAMNYRAASSEFSCSVNLTAGEGKDIAVPDVTDLRSPVQKAQTIADEAMDELDKFSRYLGRNADGRGSIEAQALLPAELWDLFPSAELEGLREWARGHVEGGGFIQALELITRLEGNAPGKIGKRQLTGAADALARIGFGMAPDPRFSLRGPRIDDPVVIFDLGETVEQLEVVSPAYKVALFELALATFVAHSDSKIVEAEHRALRDKVDATGGLTELERKRLHANLKWYLEVPPDMSWLRSRLKEVDAEHHLALRAAVVVIAHADSVIQSEEVACIEKIYKALGIDAGLVYADLHAGDVSDGPVRVRAAEAEAPGEQIPAEPNVRSTALDAARIAAIRSDTERVSNVLGEIFAADDDASDEAPHVHALPSSLAGLDHRHAALVDLLAQREHWTQQEFADIAGKQGLLPSGALEAINEWAFEKFDEALLDEYDGYDVSQDIADALRAERAKGDN
;
A
#
# COMPACT_ATOMS: atom_id res chain seq x y z
N MET A 1 -32.17 -0.83 -51.96
CA MET A 1 -33.19 -0.10 -51.17
C MET A 1 -32.62 1.28 -50.84
N SER A 2 -33.42 2.35 -50.88
CA SER A 2 -32.95 3.70 -50.51
C SER A 2 -32.55 3.76 -49.04
N TYR A 3 -31.74 4.76 -48.68
CA TYR A 3 -31.31 4.98 -47.29
C TYR A 3 -32.49 5.26 -46.34
N TRP A 4 -33.57 5.87 -46.86
CA TRP A 4 -34.87 6.03 -46.20
C TRP A 4 -35.95 5.30 -47.03
N PRO A 5 -36.27 4.04 -46.73
CA PRO A 5 -37.27 3.30 -47.50
C PRO A 5 -38.69 3.74 -47.13
N GLY A 6 -39.56 3.87 -48.14
CA GLY A 6 -41.01 3.96 -47.95
C GLY A 6 -41.68 2.73 -48.55
N TYR A 7 -42.64 2.11 -47.85
CA TYR A 7 -43.27 0.88 -48.34
C TYR A 7 -43.92 1.05 -49.73
N SER A 8 -44.51 2.22 -50.00
CA SER A 8 -45.10 2.57 -51.30
C SER A 8 -44.09 2.74 -52.43
N SER A 9 -42.83 3.10 -52.12
CA SER A 9 -41.80 3.45 -53.10
C SER A 9 -40.78 2.34 -53.37
N ILE A 10 -40.67 1.34 -52.48
CA ILE A 10 -39.77 0.20 -52.69
C ILE A 10 -40.29 -0.76 -53.78
N PRO A 11 -39.42 -1.48 -54.51
CA PRO A 11 -39.83 -2.47 -55.51
C PRO A 11 -40.71 -3.60 -54.93
N ALA A 12 -41.52 -4.24 -55.77
CA ALA A 12 -42.43 -5.32 -55.36
C ALA A 12 -41.72 -6.49 -54.68
N VAL A 13 -40.53 -6.87 -55.15
CA VAL A 13 -39.71 -7.91 -54.51
C VAL A 13 -39.32 -7.53 -53.08
N CYS A 14 -38.98 -6.27 -52.84
CA CYS A 14 -38.66 -5.79 -51.50
C CYS A 14 -39.89 -5.79 -50.59
N ARG A 15 -41.07 -5.45 -51.11
CA ARG A 15 -42.32 -5.56 -50.33
C ARG A 15 -42.58 -7.01 -49.90
N ALA A 16 -42.40 -7.97 -50.80
CA ALA A 16 -42.53 -9.39 -50.47
C ALA A 16 -41.55 -9.80 -49.35
N THR A 17 -40.26 -9.47 -49.49
CA THR A 17 -39.23 -9.74 -48.47
C THR A 17 -39.57 -9.10 -47.11
N TYR A 18 -40.10 -7.88 -47.10
CA TYR A 18 -40.56 -7.22 -45.88
C TYR A 18 -41.69 -7.97 -45.20
N LEU A 19 -42.71 -8.38 -45.97
CA LEU A 19 -43.86 -9.12 -45.45
C LEU A 19 -43.45 -10.51 -44.92
N ASP A 20 -42.54 -11.19 -45.62
CA ASP A 20 -42.00 -12.48 -45.18
C ASP A 20 -41.25 -12.34 -43.84
N TRP A 21 -40.46 -11.27 -43.68
CA TRP A 21 -39.76 -10.98 -42.42
C TRP A 21 -40.73 -10.68 -41.27
N LEU A 22 -41.80 -9.93 -41.52
CA LEU A 22 -42.85 -9.69 -40.54
C LEU A 22 -43.56 -10.98 -40.14
N ALA A 23 -43.96 -11.80 -41.12
CA ALA A 23 -44.62 -13.09 -40.90
C ALA A 23 -43.73 -14.08 -40.14
N GLY A 24 -42.41 -14.05 -40.39
CA GLY A 24 -41.39 -14.82 -39.65
C GLY A 24 -41.10 -14.31 -38.24
N GLY A 25 -41.88 -13.35 -37.73
CA GLY A 25 -41.76 -12.83 -36.37
C GLY A 25 -40.55 -11.91 -36.17
N ARG A 26 -40.00 -11.32 -37.24
CA ARG A 26 -38.94 -10.29 -37.16
C ARG A 26 -37.69 -10.76 -36.42
N ARG A 27 -37.30 -12.03 -36.64
CA ARG A 27 -36.20 -12.70 -35.91
C ARG A 27 -34.87 -12.73 -36.68
N ASP A 28 -34.91 -12.57 -37.99
CA ASP A 28 -33.69 -12.51 -38.80
C ASP A 28 -33.05 -11.12 -38.69
N GLY A 29 -31.90 -11.06 -38.00
CA GLY A 29 -31.08 -9.86 -37.85
C GLY A 29 -30.06 -9.65 -38.97
N THR A 30 -29.93 -10.60 -39.91
CA THR A 30 -29.03 -10.49 -41.07
C THR A 30 -29.70 -9.77 -42.25
N ILE A 31 -31.01 -9.57 -42.17
CA ILE A 31 -31.79 -8.86 -43.17
C ILE A 31 -31.31 -7.41 -43.32
N ASN A 32 -31.53 -6.82 -44.50
CA ASN A 32 -31.22 -5.40 -44.71
C ASN A 32 -31.92 -4.53 -43.65
N PRO A 33 -31.19 -3.70 -42.87
CA PRO A 33 -31.75 -2.87 -41.79
C PRO A 33 -32.87 -1.93 -42.25
N GLY A 34 -32.95 -1.58 -43.53
CA GLY A 34 -34.05 -0.79 -44.09
C GLY A 34 -35.43 -1.41 -43.85
N TYR A 35 -35.54 -2.74 -43.78
CA TYR A 35 -36.79 -3.43 -43.43
C TYR A 35 -37.15 -3.26 -41.95
N MET A 36 -36.15 -3.33 -41.06
CA MET A 36 -36.35 -3.03 -39.64
C MET A 36 -36.78 -1.58 -39.46
N PHE A 37 -36.15 -0.64 -40.18
CA PHE A 37 -36.53 0.77 -40.12
C PHE A 37 -37.96 1.03 -40.61
N LEU A 38 -38.41 0.36 -41.69
CA LEU A 38 -39.82 0.43 -42.11
C LEU A 38 -40.80 0.04 -41.01
N PHE A 39 -40.47 -1.00 -40.25
CA PHE A 39 -41.29 -1.44 -39.12
C PHE A 39 -41.19 -0.45 -37.94
N PHE A 40 -39.97 -0.02 -37.61
CA PHE A 40 -39.71 0.96 -36.56
C PHE A 40 -40.41 2.30 -36.79
N TYR A 41 -40.52 2.79 -38.03
CA TYR A 41 -41.28 4.02 -38.33
C TYR A 41 -42.72 3.94 -37.87
N GLY A 42 -43.34 2.76 -37.97
CA GLY A 42 -44.69 2.51 -37.46
C GLY A 42 -44.75 2.59 -35.94
N LEU A 43 -43.80 1.95 -35.25
CA LEU A 43 -43.71 1.96 -33.78
C LEU A 43 -43.45 3.37 -33.24
N GLU A 44 -42.51 4.07 -33.86
CA GLU A 44 -42.10 5.43 -33.53
C GLU A 44 -43.26 6.41 -33.65
N ARG A 45 -43.98 6.36 -34.79
CA ARG A 45 -45.19 7.17 -35.00
C ARG A 45 -46.28 6.81 -34.01
N ARG A 46 -46.55 5.51 -33.83
CA ARG A 46 -47.58 5.03 -32.92
C ARG A 46 -47.35 5.60 -31.53
N PHE A 47 -46.15 5.46 -31.00
CA PHE A 47 -45.79 5.94 -29.67
C PHE A 47 -45.88 7.48 -29.53
N LEU A 48 -45.26 8.23 -30.45
CA LEU A 48 -45.06 9.68 -30.28
C LEU A 48 -46.21 10.54 -30.80
N VAL A 49 -46.91 10.08 -31.84
CA VAL A 49 -47.97 10.85 -32.52
C VAL A 49 -49.35 10.36 -32.11
N ASP A 50 -49.59 9.04 -32.18
CA ASP A 50 -50.93 8.50 -31.93
C ASP A 50 -51.22 8.32 -30.42
N GLN A 51 -50.18 8.32 -29.57
CA GLN A 51 -50.25 8.23 -28.11
C GLN A 51 -51.15 7.10 -27.60
N PRO A 52 -50.73 5.83 -27.75
CA PRO A 52 -51.54 4.68 -27.38
C PRO A 52 -51.64 4.52 -25.86
N PRO A 53 -52.52 3.63 -25.36
CA PRO A 53 -52.56 3.24 -23.95
C PRO A 53 -51.21 2.77 -23.39
N GLU A 54 -51.03 2.86 -22.07
CA GLU A 54 -49.74 2.60 -21.39
C GLU A 54 -49.25 1.15 -21.47
N ASP A 55 -50.14 0.16 -21.61
CA ASP A 55 -49.78 -1.22 -21.92
C ASP A 55 -49.16 -1.35 -23.32
N GLU A 56 -49.76 -0.75 -24.34
CA GLU A 56 -49.22 -0.76 -25.71
C GLU A 56 -47.89 0.02 -25.78
N LYS A 57 -47.75 1.14 -25.06
CA LYS A 57 -46.46 1.85 -24.94
C LYS A 57 -45.35 0.95 -24.40
N ARG A 58 -45.63 0.16 -23.36
CA ARG A 58 -44.66 -0.81 -22.79
C ARG A 58 -44.30 -1.91 -23.78
N GLU A 59 -45.25 -2.41 -24.55
CA GLU A 59 -44.99 -3.39 -25.61
C GLU A 59 -44.12 -2.81 -26.72
N ILE A 60 -44.37 -1.56 -27.13
CA ILE A 60 -43.54 -0.86 -28.13
C ILE A 60 -42.12 -0.70 -27.62
N VAL A 61 -41.92 -0.26 -26.38
CA VAL A 61 -40.57 -0.12 -25.78
C VAL A 61 -39.85 -1.47 -25.78
N ALA A 62 -40.49 -2.54 -25.31
CA ALA A 62 -39.90 -3.87 -25.28
C ALA A 62 -39.52 -4.39 -26.68
N GLU A 63 -40.36 -4.12 -27.69
CA GLU A 63 -40.07 -4.50 -29.08
C GLU A 63 -38.89 -3.69 -29.64
N VAL A 64 -38.78 -2.40 -29.33
CA VAL A 64 -37.65 -1.58 -29.77
C VAL A 64 -36.35 -2.01 -29.09
N GLU A 65 -36.38 -2.36 -27.81
CA GLU A 65 -35.22 -2.95 -27.10
C GLU A 65 -34.79 -4.27 -27.77
N ARG A 66 -35.74 -5.15 -28.09
CA ARG A 66 -35.47 -6.40 -28.80
C ARG A 66 -34.85 -6.15 -30.18
N LEU A 67 -35.36 -5.17 -30.94
CA LEU A 67 -34.81 -4.79 -32.24
C LEU A 67 -33.41 -4.19 -32.10
N LYS A 68 -33.17 -3.34 -31.09
CA LYS A 68 -31.84 -2.77 -30.81
C LYS A 68 -30.83 -3.87 -30.52
N ALA A 69 -31.21 -4.88 -29.74
CA ALA A 69 -30.36 -6.05 -29.47
C ALA A 69 -30.14 -6.90 -30.73
N LEU A 70 -31.19 -7.15 -31.52
CA LEU A 70 -31.11 -7.94 -32.74
C LEU A 70 -30.18 -7.30 -33.80
N PHE A 71 -30.13 -5.96 -33.85
CA PHE A 71 -29.29 -5.18 -34.75
C PHE A 71 -28.10 -4.53 -34.01
N ALA A 72 -27.51 -5.23 -33.03
CA ALA A 72 -26.38 -4.75 -32.22
C ALA A 72 -25.21 -4.18 -33.04
N GLN A 73 -24.91 -4.81 -34.19
CA GLN A 73 -23.78 -4.44 -35.06
C GLN A 73 -24.10 -3.28 -36.03
N ASN A 74 -25.34 -2.78 -36.06
CA ASN A 74 -25.74 -1.72 -36.96
C ASN A 74 -25.75 -0.35 -36.26
N TYR A 75 -24.79 0.51 -36.59
CA TYR A 75 -24.63 1.84 -36.00
C TYR A 75 -25.90 2.71 -36.08
N SER A 76 -26.56 2.75 -37.24
CA SER A 76 -27.80 3.53 -37.42
C SER A 76 -28.92 3.01 -36.52
N ALA A 77 -29.08 1.68 -36.40
CA ALA A 77 -30.06 1.08 -35.52
C ALA A 77 -29.78 1.41 -34.06
N GLN A 78 -28.52 1.28 -33.60
CA GLN A 78 -28.15 1.64 -32.23
C GLN A 78 -28.49 3.09 -31.90
N ARG A 79 -28.20 4.00 -32.83
CA ARG A 79 -28.49 5.42 -32.67
C ARG A 79 -29.99 5.72 -32.63
N TYR A 80 -30.73 5.41 -33.69
CA TYR A 80 -32.14 5.82 -33.81
C TYR A 80 -33.04 5.13 -32.77
N LEU A 81 -32.83 3.83 -32.54
CA LEU A 81 -33.63 3.10 -31.54
C LEU A 81 -33.22 3.53 -30.13
N GLY A 82 -31.94 3.85 -29.90
CA GLY A 82 -31.48 4.42 -28.63
C GLY A 82 -32.11 5.78 -28.32
N GLU A 83 -32.07 6.72 -29.27
CA GLU A 83 -32.70 8.04 -29.14
C GLU A 83 -34.21 7.92 -28.85
N PHE A 84 -34.91 6.99 -29.51
CA PHE A 84 -36.31 6.70 -29.21
C PHE A 84 -36.54 6.13 -27.81
N LEU A 85 -35.73 5.16 -27.39
CA LEU A 85 -35.88 4.52 -26.07
C LEU A 85 -35.65 5.50 -24.92
N ASP A 86 -34.66 6.40 -25.05
CA ASP A 86 -34.41 7.47 -24.08
C ASP A 86 -35.67 8.34 -23.91
N ILE A 87 -36.31 8.70 -25.02
CA ILE A 87 -37.53 9.51 -25.03
C ILE A 87 -38.72 8.73 -24.49
N ALA A 88 -38.89 7.49 -24.93
CA ALA A 88 -40.00 6.66 -24.53
C ALA A 88 -39.99 6.42 -23.01
N ARG A 89 -38.81 6.19 -22.43
CA ARG A 89 -38.63 6.07 -20.97
C ARG A 89 -39.02 7.36 -20.26
N ILE A 90 -38.55 8.52 -20.73
CA ILE A 90 -38.88 9.81 -20.15
C ILE A 90 -40.38 10.13 -20.23
N MET A 91 -41.05 9.77 -21.33
CA MET A 91 -42.48 10.04 -21.55
C MET A 91 -43.42 9.03 -20.86
N ALA A 92 -43.07 7.74 -20.81
CA ALA A 92 -43.96 6.69 -20.29
C ALA A 92 -43.81 6.44 -18.77
N MET A 93 -42.61 6.65 -18.21
CA MET A 93 -42.34 6.30 -16.81
C MET A 93 -42.40 7.50 -15.84
N GLY A 94 -42.81 8.68 -16.31
CA GLY A 94 -42.91 9.88 -15.47
C GLY A 94 -41.56 10.41 -14.95
N GLY A 95 -40.44 9.91 -15.48
CA GLY A 95 -39.09 10.26 -15.05
C GLY A 95 -38.06 9.17 -15.40
N LEU A 96 -36.80 9.42 -15.04
CA LEU A 96 -35.71 8.44 -15.07
C LEU A 96 -35.42 7.99 -13.63
N SER A 97 -35.27 6.68 -13.40
CA SER A 97 -34.75 6.21 -12.12
C SER A 97 -33.25 6.50 -12.05
N LEU A 98 -32.85 7.42 -11.17
CA LEU A 98 -31.46 7.86 -11.04
C LEU A 98 -30.54 6.78 -10.46
N ASP A 99 -31.13 5.79 -9.79
CA ASP A 99 -30.40 4.67 -9.18
C ASP A 99 -30.28 3.46 -10.12
N ASP A 100 -30.88 3.52 -11.32
CA ASP A 100 -30.82 2.43 -12.31
C ASP A 100 -29.42 2.35 -12.97
N PRO A 101 -28.64 1.28 -12.73
CA PRO A 101 -27.34 1.12 -13.37
C PRO A 101 -27.44 1.00 -14.90
N ALA A 102 -28.54 0.45 -15.42
CA ALA A 102 -28.75 0.30 -16.87
C ALA A 102 -28.91 1.66 -17.55
N LEU A 103 -29.48 2.66 -16.87
CA LEU A 103 -29.54 4.03 -17.36
C LEU A 103 -28.13 4.63 -17.50
N LYS A 104 -27.31 4.54 -16.45
CA LYS A 104 -25.94 5.09 -16.45
C LYS A 104 -25.08 4.44 -17.53
N GLN A 105 -25.21 3.12 -17.73
CA GLN A 105 -24.55 2.42 -18.82
C GLN A 105 -25.04 2.89 -20.19
N SER A 106 -26.37 3.01 -20.39
CA SER A 106 -26.94 3.52 -21.65
C SER A 106 -26.42 4.93 -21.99
N ILE A 107 -26.28 5.81 -20.98
CA ILE A 107 -25.68 7.14 -21.15
C ILE A 107 -24.23 7.04 -21.66
N LEU A 108 -23.42 6.14 -21.09
CA LEU A 108 -22.03 5.93 -21.52
C LEU A 108 -21.92 5.35 -22.92
N ASP A 109 -22.81 4.43 -23.28
CA ASP A 109 -22.85 3.78 -24.60
C ASP A 109 -23.29 4.76 -25.70
N ASN A 110 -24.18 5.70 -25.35
CA ASN A 110 -24.70 6.73 -26.26
C ASN A 110 -23.83 8.01 -26.29
N ARG A 111 -22.58 7.96 -25.80
CA ARG A 111 -21.65 9.10 -25.87
C ARG A 111 -21.46 9.57 -27.31
N SER A 112 -21.52 10.89 -27.51
CA SER A 112 -21.41 11.51 -28.84
C SER A 112 -20.62 12.83 -28.77
N TRP A 113 -20.58 13.57 -29.87
CA TRP A 113 -20.04 14.93 -29.91
C TRP A 113 -20.83 15.95 -29.08
N ASP A 114 -22.09 15.64 -28.72
CA ASP A 114 -22.90 16.38 -27.76
C ASP A 114 -23.23 15.49 -26.56
N LEU A 115 -23.54 16.13 -25.43
CA LEU A 115 -23.97 15.46 -24.20
C LEU A 115 -25.26 14.65 -24.47
N PRO A 116 -25.31 13.37 -24.04
CA PRO A 116 -26.51 12.55 -24.17
C PRO A 116 -27.74 13.21 -23.53
N PHE A 117 -28.89 13.11 -24.18
CA PHE A 117 -30.11 13.77 -23.70
C PHE A 117 -30.58 13.22 -22.35
N SER A 118 -30.50 11.89 -22.16
CA SER A 118 -30.79 11.21 -20.89
C SER A 118 -29.95 11.75 -19.74
N LEU A 119 -28.67 12.04 -19.98
CA LEU A 119 -27.80 12.71 -19.00
C LEU A 119 -28.25 14.15 -18.72
N LYS A 120 -28.57 14.93 -19.76
CA LYS A 120 -29.09 16.31 -19.59
C LYS A 120 -30.36 16.33 -18.75
N PHE A 121 -31.28 15.40 -19.01
CA PHE A 121 -32.55 15.28 -18.30
C PHE A 121 -32.34 14.86 -16.84
N ALA A 122 -31.48 13.85 -16.57
CA ALA A 122 -31.18 13.41 -15.21
C ALA A 122 -30.56 14.53 -14.36
N LEU A 123 -29.49 15.16 -14.85
CA LEU A 123 -28.80 16.25 -14.16
C LEU A 123 -29.70 17.48 -13.98
N GLY A 124 -30.46 17.84 -15.02
CA GLY A 124 -31.44 18.92 -14.96
C GLY A 124 -32.54 18.64 -13.93
N GLY A 125 -33.10 17.42 -13.91
CA GLY A 125 -34.11 16.99 -12.95
C GLY A 125 -33.60 17.07 -11.51
N MET A 126 -32.39 16.58 -11.25
CA MET A 126 -31.74 16.71 -9.94
C MET A 126 -31.59 18.17 -9.49
N ILE A 127 -31.15 19.07 -10.39
CA ILE A 127 -31.06 20.52 -10.10
C ILE A 127 -32.44 21.11 -9.81
N ALA A 128 -33.46 20.71 -10.58
CA ALA A 128 -34.84 21.20 -10.42
C ALA A 128 -35.43 20.82 -9.06
N GLU A 129 -35.07 19.63 -8.56
CA GLU A 129 -35.47 19.10 -7.25
C GLU A 129 -34.58 19.58 -6.09
N GLY A 130 -33.51 20.33 -6.38
CA GLY A 130 -32.55 20.80 -5.38
C GLY A 130 -31.64 19.70 -4.82
N LYS A 131 -31.53 18.55 -5.51
CA LYS A 131 -30.62 17.44 -5.17
C LYS A 131 -29.18 17.80 -5.51
N ALA A 132 -28.24 17.40 -4.67
CA ALA A 132 -26.81 17.50 -4.95
C ALA A 132 -26.38 16.31 -5.82
N PHE A 133 -25.34 16.51 -6.64
CA PHE A 133 -24.73 15.43 -7.41
C PHE A 133 -23.76 14.64 -6.52
N ASP A 134 -23.77 13.32 -6.63
CA ASP A 134 -22.71 12.47 -6.11
C ASP A 134 -21.54 12.40 -7.10
N ALA A 135 -20.47 11.68 -6.74
CA ALA A 135 -19.33 11.55 -7.63
C ALA A 135 -19.64 10.73 -8.87
N GLU A 136 -20.56 9.75 -8.80
CA GLU A 136 -20.90 8.93 -9.95
C GLU A 136 -21.56 9.76 -11.06
N TRP A 137 -22.51 10.62 -10.73
CA TRP A 137 -23.13 11.55 -11.68
C TRP A 137 -22.14 12.58 -12.22
N LEU A 138 -21.23 13.09 -11.37
CA LEU A 138 -20.23 14.05 -11.82
C LEU A 138 -19.18 13.39 -12.74
N HIS A 139 -18.74 12.17 -12.41
CA HIS A 139 -17.85 11.36 -13.22
C HIS A 139 -18.50 11.01 -14.56
N LEU A 140 -19.76 10.57 -14.56
CA LEU A 140 -20.53 10.31 -15.77
C LEU A 140 -20.64 11.55 -16.67
N TRP A 141 -20.85 12.73 -16.06
CA TRP A 141 -20.88 13.99 -16.79
C TRP A 141 -19.53 14.29 -17.44
N LEU A 142 -18.42 14.16 -16.70
CA LEU A 142 -17.07 14.32 -17.25
C LEU A 142 -16.83 13.34 -18.42
N LEU A 143 -17.15 12.06 -18.23
CA LEU A 143 -16.97 11.04 -19.25
C LEU A 143 -17.80 11.30 -20.51
N CYS A 144 -18.92 12.02 -20.43
CA CYS A 144 -19.75 12.35 -21.59
C CYS A 144 -19.45 13.73 -22.19
N HIS A 145 -18.67 14.57 -21.51
CA HIS A 145 -18.44 15.94 -21.95
C HIS A 145 -17.49 16.00 -23.15
N PRO A 146 -17.80 16.79 -24.20
CA PRO A 146 -16.98 16.84 -25.43
C PRO A 146 -15.59 17.44 -25.21
N GLU A 147 -15.43 18.34 -24.23
CA GLU A 147 -14.15 18.97 -23.90
C GLU A 147 -13.36 18.22 -22.80
N ARG A 148 -13.74 16.97 -22.48
CA ARG A 148 -13.04 16.18 -21.43
C ARG A 148 -11.59 15.94 -21.82
N ARG A 149 -10.69 15.96 -20.84
CA ARG A 149 -9.26 15.68 -21.03
C ARG A 149 -8.86 14.51 -20.14
N LEU A 150 -8.90 13.30 -20.69
CA LEU A 150 -8.43 12.11 -19.99
C LEU A 150 -7.09 11.69 -20.61
N ARG A 151 -6.10 11.46 -19.75
CA ARG A 151 -4.79 10.91 -20.11
C ARG A 151 -4.81 9.40 -19.92
N THR A 152 -3.73 8.76 -20.38
CA THR A 152 -3.52 7.30 -20.30
C THR A 152 -3.84 6.66 -18.94
N PRO A 153 -3.54 7.26 -17.77
CA PRO A 153 -3.90 6.66 -16.48
C PRO A 153 -5.41 6.40 -16.32
N ALA A 154 -6.28 7.32 -16.75
CA ALA A 154 -7.72 7.13 -16.65
C ALA A 154 -8.26 6.04 -17.59
N GLU A 155 -7.58 5.76 -18.70
CA GLU A 155 -7.99 4.71 -19.65
C GLU A 155 -7.44 3.33 -19.27
N ARG A 156 -6.16 3.27 -18.88
CA ARG A 156 -5.47 2.02 -18.53
C ARG A 156 -5.89 1.50 -17.15
N CYS A 157 -6.16 2.41 -16.22
CA CYS A 157 -6.49 2.13 -14.82
C CYS A 157 -7.93 2.59 -14.55
N GLY A 158 -8.89 2.23 -15.41
CA GLY A 158 -10.24 2.80 -15.38
C GLY A 158 -11.01 2.56 -14.08
N GLU A 159 -10.88 1.39 -13.48
CA GLU A 159 -11.54 1.05 -12.20
C GLU A 159 -10.87 1.79 -11.04
N GLU A 160 -9.54 1.79 -10.99
CA GLU A 160 -8.74 2.49 -9.97
C GLU A 160 -8.96 4.01 -10.05
N PHE A 161 -9.02 4.56 -11.26
CA PHE A 161 -9.33 5.96 -11.53
C PHE A 161 -10.73 6.32 -11.05
N LYS A 162 -11.75 5.50 -11.34
CA LYS A 162 -13.11 5.74 -10.88
C LYS A 162 -13.18 5.73 -9.35
N ALA A 163 -12.52 4.78 -8.69
CA ALA A 163 -12.48 4.70 -7.23
C ALA A 163 -11.78 5.91 -6.61
N LEU A 164 -10.62 6.32 -7.14
CA LEU A 164 -9.88 7.47 -6.64
C LEU A 164 -10.63 8.79 -6.88
N PHE A 165 -11.29 8.92 -8.04
CA PHE A 165 -12.17 10.05 -8.33
C PHE A 165 -13.29 10.16 -7.29
N GLN A 166 -13.93 9.04 -6.94
CA GLN A 166 -14.98 8.99 -5.92
C GLN A 166 -14.45 9.42 -4.54
N LEU A 167 -13.34 8.84 -4.09
CA LEU A 167 -12.73 9.18 -2.80
C LEU A 167 -12.38 10.67 -2.70
N LYS A 168 -11.75 11.23 -3.73
CA LYS A 168 -11.39 12.65 -3.79
C LYS A 168 -12.62 13.55 -3.85
N PHE A 169 -13.64 13.16 -4.62
CA PHE A 169 -14.90 13.89 -4.66
C PHE A 169 -15.57 13.93 -3.30
N ASP A 170 -15.67 12.80 -2.60
CA ASP A 170 -16.34 12.71 -1.31
C ASP A 170 -15.58 13.51 -0.23
N ALA A 171 -14.25 13.54 -0.30
CA ALA A 171 -13.43 14.40 0.55
C ALA A 171 -13.70 15.90 0.32
N LEU A 172 -13.86 16.33 -0.93
CA LEU A 172 -14.11 17.74 -1.29
C LEU A 172 -15.58 18.14 -1.12
N TYR A 173 -16.51 17.21 -1.31
CA TYR A 173 -17.95 17.43 -1.34
C TYR A 173 -18.72 16.37 -0.53
N PRO A 174 -18.53 16.28 0.80
CA PRO A 174 -19.14 15.23 1.62
C PRO A 174 -20.68 15.25 1.65
N GLY A 175 -21.30 16.36 1.26
CA GLY A 175 -22.75 16.50 1.09
C GLY A 175 -23.21 16.51 -0.37
N GLY A 176 -22.35 16.10 -1.30
CA GLY A 176 -22.53 16.21 -2.74
C GLY A 176 -22.32 17.62 -3.31
N LEU A 177 -22.19 17.70 -4.63
CA LEU A 177 -22.01 18.94 -5.36
C LEU A 177 -23.35 19.60 -5.69
N LYS A 178 -23.66 20.72 -5.03
CA LYS A 178 -24.81 21.55 -5.41
C LYS A 178 -24.47 22.43 -6.61
N VAL A 179 -25.32 22.38 -7.63
CA VAL A 179 -25.16 23.17 -8.86
C VAL A 179 -26.25 24.23 -8.96
N ARG A 180 -25.86 25.44 -9.38
CA ARG A 180 -26.78 26.56 -9.57
C ARG A 180 -27.73 26.27 -10.73
N THR A 181 -29.02 26.52 -10.54
CA THR A 181 -30.05 26.39 -11.57
C THR A 181 -29.79 27.33 -12.76
N PRO A 182 -29.53 26.82 -13.98
CA PRO A 182 -29.44 27.64 -15.17
C PRO A 182 -30.81 28.19 -15.58
N ARG A 183 -30.81 29.32 -16.30
CA ARG A 183 -32.05 29.94 -16.81
C ARG A 183 -32.63 29.23 -18.04
N LYS A 184 -31.75 28.62 -18.85
CA LYS A 184 -32.12 27.90 -20.05
C LYS A 184 -32.85 26.62 -19.65
N LYS A 185 -33.98 26.34 -20.30
CA LYS A 185 -34.78 25.14 -20.07
C LYS A 185 -34.43 24.08 -21.09
N LEU A 186 -34.40 22.83 -20.67
CA LEU A 186 -34.19 21.70 -21.54
C LEU A 186 -35.45 21.51 -22.40
N ALA A 187 -35.27 21.55 -23.71
CA ALA A 187 -36.30 21.25 -24.67
C ALA A 187 -35.92 19.94 -25.38
N MET A 188 -36.84 18.99 -25.42
CA MET A 188 -36.64 17.76 -26.15
C MET A 188 -37.14 17.95 -27.57
N ASN A 189 -36.22 18.05 -28.54
CA ASN A 189 -36.57 18.08 -29.95
C ASN A 189 -36.25 16.72 -30.56
N TYR A 190 -37.29 15.93 -30.82
CA TYR A 190 -37.14 14.66 -31.50
C TYR A 190 -37.39 14.81 -32.99
N ARG A 191 -36.53 14.18 -33.80
CA ARG A 191 -36.74 14.02 -35.24
C ARG A 191 -36.91 12.55 -35.54
N ALA A 192 -38.05 12.20 -36.13
CA ALA A 192 -38.36 10.83 -36.48
C ALA A 192 -37.28 10.22 -37.39
N ALA A 193 -36.99 8.94 -37.21
CA ALA A 193 -36.16 8.16 -38.12
C ALA A 193 -36.82 8.05 -39.51
N SER A 194 -38.11 8.30 -39.68
CA SER A 194 -38.69 8.44 -41.02
C SER A 194 -38.42 9.80 -41.68
N SER A 195 -37.95 10.79 -40.90
CA SER A 195 -37.99 12.23 -41.23
C SER A 195 -39.39 12.79 -41.54
N GLU A 196 -40.46 12.03 -41.29
CA GLU A 196 -41.84 12.46 -41.58
C GLU A 196 -42.34 13.52 -40.60
N PHE A 197 -41.87 13.47 -39.35
CA PHE A 197 -42.28 14.40 -38.30
C PHE A 197 -41.13 14.76 -37.37
N SER A 198 -41.33 15.87 -36.66
CA SER A 198 -40.55 16.25 -35.49
C SER A 198 -41.52 16.61 -34.37
N CYS A 199 -41.20 16.27 -33.13
CA CYS A 199 -41.99 16.68 -31.98
C CYS A 199 -41.11 17.35 -30.93
N SER A 200 -41.66 18.42 -30.34
CA SER A 200 -41.08 19.04 -29.16
C SER A 200 -41.87 18.63 -27.94
N VAL A 201 -41.20 18.05 -26.94
CA VAL A 201 -41.85 17.68 -25.67
C VAL A 201 -41.36 18.64 -24.59
N ASN A 202 -42.31 19.25 -23.89
CA ASN A 202 -42.02 20.02 -22.69
C ASN A 202 -41.76 19.03 -21.56
N LEU A 203 -40.55 19.10 -21.01
CA LEU A 203 -40.08 18.21 -19.96
C LEU A 203 -40.43 18.82 -18.60
N THR A 204 -41.15 18.05 -17.79
CA THR A 204 -41.40 18.36 -16.39
C THR A 204 -40.71 17.32 -15.51
N ALA A 205 -40.15 17.77 -14.39
CA ALA A 205 -39.52 16.93 -13.36
C ALA A 205 -40.33 16.97 -12.06
N GLY A 206 -40.26 15.85 -11.32
CA GLY A 206 -40.93 15.64 -10.05
C GLY A 206 -42.28 14.95 -10.18
N GLU A 207 -42.53 13.94 -9.34
CA GLU A 207 -43.82 13.24 -9.25
C GLU A 207 -44.96 14.25 -9.05
N GLY A 208 -45.73 14.51 -10.11
CA GLY A 208 -46.91 15.38 -10.07
C GLY A 208 -46.65 16.88 -9.96
N LYS A 209 -45.44 17.38 -10.25
CA LYS A 209 -45.16 18.82 -10.32
C LYS A 209 -44.66 19.20 -11.71
N ASP A 210 -45.25 20.23 -12.32
CA ASP A 210 -44.81 20.79 -13.61
C ASP A 210 -43.52 21.64 -13.45
N ILE A 211 -42.45 21.07 -12.88
CA ILE A 211 -41.18 21.78 -12.70
C ILE A 211 -40.38 21.69 -14.00
N ALA A 212 -40.14 22.83 -14.64
CA ALA A 212 -39.35 22.86 -15.87
C ALA A 212 -37.92 22.39 -15.64
N VAL A 213 -37.47 21.42 -16.43
CA VAL A 213 -36.11 20.88 -16.38
C VAL A 213 -35.10 21.91 -16.92
N PRO A 214 -34.09 22.33 -16.14
CA PRO A 214 -33.01 23.18 -16.62
C PRO A 214 -32.09 22.47 -17.62
N ASP A 215 -31.61 23.20 -18.63
CA ASP A 215 -30.60 22.70 -19.58
C ASP A 215 -29.19 22.89 -19.01
N VAL A 216 -28.47 21.78 -18.82
CA VAL A 216 -27.12 21.74 -18.26
C VAL A 216 -26.01 21.87 -19.32
N THR A 217 -26.35 21.90 -20.62
CA THR A 217 -25.38 21.84 -21.72
C THR A 217 -24.28 22.89 -21.62
N ASP A 218 -24.63 24.11 -21.20
CA ASP A 218 -23.72 25.26 -21.17
C ASP A 218 -23.00 25.44 -19.81
N LEU A 219 -23.22 24.52 -18.85
CA LEU A 219 -22.64 24.61 -17.50
C LEU A 219 -21.19 24.11 -17.48
N ARG A 220 -20.24 25.05 -17.46
CA ARG A 220 -18.80 24.73 -17.40
C ARG A 220 -18.27 24.42 -16.01
N SER A 221 -18.77 25.11 -14.99
CA SER A 221 -18.19 25.02 -13.64
C SER A 221 -18.21 23.60 -13.03
N PRO A 222 -19.30 22.81 -13.13
CA PRO A 222 -19.29 21.44 -12.61
C PRO A 222 -18.28 20.55 -13.35
N VAL A 223 -18.20 20.66 -14.68
CA VAL A 223 -17.26 19.87 -15.49
C VAL A 223 -15.82 20.26 -15.20
N GLN A 224 -15.53 21.55 -14.98
CA GLN A 224 -14.19 22.00 -14.56
C GLN A 224 -13.79 21.43 -13.21
N LYS A 225 -14.72 21.39 -12.23
CA LYS A 225 -14.48 20.75 -10.94
C LYS A 225 -14.21 19.26 -11.08
N ALA A 226 -14.98 18.58 -11.94
CA ALA A 226 -14.74 17.18 -12.26
C ALA A 226 -13.37 16.97 -12.90
N GLN A 227 -12.98 17.83 -13.84
CA GLN A 227 -11.69 17.76 -14.51
C GLN A 227 -10.53 17.95 -13.52
N THR A 228 -10.63 18.86 -12.56
CA THR A 228 -9.62 19.02 -11.50
C THR A 228 -9.43 17.74 -10.69
N ILE A 229 -10.52 17.11 -10.24
CA ILE A 229 -10.47 15.83 -9.52
C ILE A 229 -9.84 14.74 -10.40
N ALA A 230 -10.21 14.70 -11.67
CA ALA A 230 -9.67 13.73 -12.63
C ALA A 230 -8.16 13.95 -12.85
N ASP A 231 -7.70 15.20 -12.98
CA ASP A 231 -6.29 15.52 -13.18
C ASP A 231 -5.45 15.03 -11.99
N GLU A 232 -5.88 15.33 -10.76
CA GLU A 232 -5.23 14.85 -9.53
C GLU A 232 -5.23 13.32 -9.43
N ALA A 233 -6.36 12.67 -9.73
CA ALA A 233 -6.44 11.20 -9.72
C ALA A 233 -5.52 10.57 -10.77
N MET A 234 -5.39 11.18 -11.95
CA MET A 234 -4.48 10.69 -13.00
C MET A 234 -3.01 10.90 -12.63
N ASP A 235 -2.66 12.00 -11.94
CA ASP A 235 -1.30 12.25 -11.47
C ASP A 235 -0.86 11.21 -10.43
N GLU A 236 -1.73 10.89 -9.47
CA GLU A 236 -1.45 9.88 -8.45
C GLU A 236 -1.37 8.45 -9.05
N LEU A 237 -2.15 8.17 -10.10
CA LEU A 237 -2.10 6.89 -10.81
C LEU A 237 -1.03 6.82 -11.90
N ASP A 238 -0.26 7.87 -12.16
CA ASP A 238 0.64 7.93 -13.32
C ASP A 238 1.73 6.85 -13.24
N LYS A 239 2.36 6.66 -12.07
CA LYS A 239 3.40 5.63 -11.87
C LYS A 239 2.83 4.22 -12.04
N PHE A 240 1.68 3.95 -11.45
CA PHE A 240 0.96 2.67 -11.59
C PHE A 240 0.57 2.41 -13.05
N SER A 241 0.03 3.41 -13.74
CA SER A 241 -0.30 3.32 -15.16
C SER A 241 0.93 3.02 -16.01
N ARG A 242 2.06 3.71 -15.83
CA ARG A 242 3.32 3.45 -16.55
C ARG A 242 3.83 2.03 -16.31
N TYR A 243 3.71 1.52 -15.08
CA TYR A 243 4.05 0.13 -14.76
C TYR A 243 3.18 -0.85 -15.55
N LEU A 244 1.85 -0.70 -15.53
CA LEU A 244 0.94 -1.57 -16.31
C LEU A 244 1.16 -1.46 -17.82
N GLY A 245 1.64 -0.31 -18.30
CA GLY A 245 2.01 -0.14 -19.71
C GLY A 245 3.22 -0.98 -20.13
N ARG A 246 4.14 -1.27 -19.21
CA ARG A 246 5.31 -2.14 -19.43
C ARG A 246 4.99 -3.61 -19.08
N ASN A 247 4.11 -3.82 -18.10
CA ASN A 247 3.76 -5.12 -17.53
C ASN A 247 2.24 -5.32 -17.58
N ALA A 248 1.71 -5.79 -18.72
CA ALA A 248 0.26 -5.90 -18.94
C ALA A 248 -0.45 -6.79 -17.91
N ASP A 249 0.18 -7.87 -17.49
CA ASP A 249 -0.35 -8.82 -16.50
C ASP A 249 0.10 -8.52 -15.06
N GLY A 250 0.84 -7.42 -14.86
CA GLY A 250 1.46 -7.08 -13.58
C GLY A 250 0.50 -6.53 -12.52
N ARG A 251 -0.80 -6.35 -12.82
CA ARG A 251 -1.75 -5.67 -11.90
C ARG A 251 -1.84 -6.34 -10.52
N GLY A 252 -1.67 -7.66 -10.45
CA GLY A 252 -1.73 -8.43 -9.20
C GLY A 252 -0.41 -8.57 -8.46
N SER A 253 0.65 -7.85 -8.87
CA SER A 253 1.98 -7.99 -8.27
C SER A 253 2.18 -7.14 -7.02
N ILE A 254 3.27 -7.39 -6.29
CA ILE A 254 3.65 -6.57 -5.13
C ILE A 254 4.12 -5.18 -5.58
N GLU A 255 4.86 -5.08 -6.69
CA GLU A 255 5.31 -3.78 -7.22
C GLU A 255 4.13 -2.93 -7.68
N ALA A 256 3.13 -3.54 -8.32
CA ALA A 256 1.89 -2.86 -8.68
C ALA A 256 1.18 -2.28 -7.46
N GLN A 257 1.05 -3.07 -6.39
CA GLN A 257 0.46 -2.60 -5.14
C GLN A 257 1.21 -1.40 -4.56
N ALA A 258 2.54 -1.46 -4.53
CA ALA A 258 3.37 -0.39 -3.98
C ALA A 258 3.27 0.94 -4.76
N LEU A 259 2.86 0.88 -6.04
CA LEU A 259 2.65 2.06 -6.88
C LEU A 259 1.22 2.61 -6.81
N LEU A 260 0.27 1.87 -6.20
CA LEU A 260 -1.09 2.35 -5.96
C LEU A 260 -1.14 3.30 -4.76
N PRO A 261 -1.97 4.37 -4.82
CA PRO A 261 -2.31 5.16 -3.63
C PRO A 261 -2.83 4.27 -2.49
N ALA A 262 -2.41 4.56 -1.26
CA ALA A 262 -2.70 3.72 -0.10
C ALA A 262 -4.21 3.57 0.16
N GLU A 263 -4.99 4.60 -0.16
CA GLU A 263 -6.45 4.63 -0.04
C GLU A 263 -7.15 3.62 -0.97
N LEU A 264 -6.45 3.13 -2.00
CA LEU A 264 -6.96 2.13 -2.95
C LEU A 264 -6.57 0.70 -2.59
N TRP A 265 -5.70 0.48 -1.60
CA TRP A 265 -5.14 -0.85 -1.35
C TRP A 265 -6.18 -1.89 -0.98
N ASP A 266 -7.19 -1.51 -0.19
CA ASP A 266 -8.28 -2.40 0.21
C ASP A 266 -9.26 -2.70 -0.93
N LEU A 267 -9.42 -1.75 -1.86
CA LEU A 267 -10.33 -1.88 -3.01
C LEU A 267 -9.71 -2.73 -4.13
N PHE A 268 -8.39 -2.68 -4.27
CA PHE A 268 -7.63 -3.38 -5.30
C PHE A 268 -6.48 -4.15 -4.67
N PRO A 269 -6.76 -5.28 -3.98
CA PRO A 269 -5.73 -6.08 -3.35
C PRO A 269 -4.89 -6.85 -4.37
N SER A 270 -3.59 -6.95 -4.09
CA SER A 270 -2.63 -7.73 -4.87
C SER A 270 -2.69 -9.21 -4.50
N ALA A 271 -2.88 -10.08 -5.50
CA ALA A 271 -2.93 -11.52 -5.29
C ALA A 271 -1.58 -12.10 -4.81
N GLU A 272 -0.47 -11.55 -5.29
CA GLU A 272 0.87 -11.94 -4.82
C GLU A 272 1.11 -11.50 -3.38
N LEU A 273 0.71 -10.28 -3.02
CA LEU A 273 0.83 -9.77 -1.66
C LEU A 273 -0.03 -10.55 -0.68
N GLU A 274 -1.28 -10.85 -1.04
CA GLU A 274 -2.16 -11.70 -0.24
C GLU A 274 -1.62 -13.14 -0.12
N GLY A 275 -1.05 -13.69 -1.20
CA GLY A 275 -0.36 -14.97 -1.16
C GLY A 275 0.86 -14.97 -0.22
N LEU A 276 1.59 -13.85 -0.12
CA LEU A 276 2.70 -13.70 0.81
C LEU A 276 2.21 -13.54 2.26
N ARG A 277 1.14 -12.77 2.49
CA ARG A 277 0.49 -12.64 3.82
C ARG A 277 -0.03 -13.98 4.32
N GLU A 278 -0.73 -14.73 3.48
CA GLU A 278 -1.27 -16.04 3.84
C GLU A 278 -0.17 -17.07 4.12
N TRP A 279 0.90 -17.03 3.33
CA TRP A 279 2.09 -17.84 3.60
C TRP A 279 2.72 -17.50 4.96
N ALA A 280 2.90 -16.21 5.27
CA ALA A 280 3.44 -15.78 6.56
C ALA A 280 2.51 -16.17 7.72
N ARG A 281 1.19 -15.98 7.56
CA ARG A 281 0.17 -16.39 8.53
C ARG A 281 0.22 -17.89 8.83
N GLY A 282 0.29 -18.72 7.80
CA GLY A 282 0.39 -20.17 7.96
C GLY A 282 1.61 -20.60 8.77
N HIS A 283 2.76 -19.94 8.58
CA HIS A 283 3.94 -20.17 9.40
C HIS A 283 3.75 -19.74 10.86
N VAL A 284 3.13 -18.57 11.09
CA VAL A 284 2.82 -18.09 12.45
C VAL A 284 1.87 -19.07 13.18
N GLU A 285 0.84 -19.56 12.51
CA GLU A 285 -0.08 -20.58 13.05
C GLU A 285 0.62 -21.91 13.33
N GLY A 286 1.62 -22.27 12.52
CA GLY A 286 2.49 -23.44 12.69
C GLY A 286 3.56 -23.30 13.78
N GLY A 287 3.61 -22.19 14.51
CA GLY A 287 4.57 -21.94 15.61
C GLY A 287 5.60 -20.85 15.32
N GLY A 288 5.70 -20.41 14.06
CA GLY A 288 6.50 -19.28 13.58
C GLY A 288 7.87 -19.65 13.01
N PHE A 289 8.34 -20.89 13.15
CA PHE A 289 9.69 -21.27 12.72
C PHE A 289 9.78 -21.51 11.21
N ILE A 290 10.78 -20.90 10.58
CA ILE A 290 11.16 -21.11 9.18
C ILE A 290 12.68 -21.07 9.03
N GLN A 291 13.26 -21.80 8.08
CA GLN A 291 14.69 -21.67 7.79
C GLN A 291 15.01 -20.30 7.18
N ALA A 292 16.12 -19.68 7.59
CA ALA A 292 16.54 -18.39 7.04
C ALA A 292 16.67 -18.43 5.51
N LEU A 293 17.22 -19.51 4.95
CA LEU A 293 17.32 -19.68 3.50
C LEU A 293 15.95 -19.71 2.81
N GLU A 294 14.97 -20.40 3.39
CA GLU A 294 13.62 -20.52 2.82
C GLU A 294 12.92 -19.15 2.81
N LEU A 295 13.02 -18.39 3.91
CA LEU A 295 12.48 -17.04 4.00
C LEU A 295 13.08 -16.11 2.93
N ILE A 296 14.41 -16.07 2.83
CA ILE A 296 15.08 -15.20 1.86
C ILE A 296 14.75 -15.65 0.43
N THR A 297 14.72 -16.96 0.15
CA THR A 297 14.37 -17.48 -1.17
C THR A 297 12.93 -17.11 -1.55
N ARG A 298 12.00 -17.11 -0.58
CA ARG A 298 10.61 -16.73 -0.82
C ARG A 298 10.46 -15.25 -1.16
N LEU A 299 11.23 -14.38 -0.51
CA LEU A 299 11.14 -12.92 -0.69
C LEU A 299 11.95 -12.40 -1.88
N GLU A 300 13.14 -12.96 -2.13
CA GLU A 300 14.04 -12.53 -3.21
C GLU A 300 13.85 -13.35 -4.50
N GLY A 301 13.14 -14.49 -4.45
CA GLY A 301 12.89 -15.37 -5.59
C GLY A 301 14.07 -16.25 -6.01
N ASN A 302 15.23 -16.12 -5.36
CA ASN A 302 16.42 -16.93 -5.61
C ASN A 302 17.06 -17.41 -4.29
N ALA A 303 17.73 -18.57 -4.33
CA ALA A 303 18.40 -19.13 -3.16
C ALA A 303 19.87 -18.65 -3.10
N PRO A 304 20.23 -17.73 -2.19
CA PRO A 304 21.61 -17.26 -2.09
C PRO A 304 22.52 -18.32 -1.45
N GLY A 305 23.80 -18.34 -1.83
CA GLY A 305 24.79 -19.25 -1.22
C GLY A 305 25.26 -18.82 0.18
N LYS A 306 25.04 -17.56 0.56
CA LYS A 306 25.28 -16.99 1.89
C LYS A 306 24.23 -15.91 2.17
N ILE A 307 23.86 -15.75 3.43
CA ILE A 307 22.91 -14.73 3.86
C ILE A 307 23.69 -13.61 4.56
N GLY A 308 23.59 -12.37 4.05
CA GLY A 308 24.19 -11.18 4.64
C GLY A 308 23.23 -10.39 5.54
N LYS A 309 23.76 -9.49 6.39
CA LYS A 309 22.97 -8.59 7.24
C LYS A 309 21.93 -7.80 6.43
N ARG A 310 22.34 -7.23 5.28
CA ARG A 310 21.46 -6.47 4.38
C ARG A 310 20.23 -7.26 3.89
N GLN A 311 20.40 -8.53 3.55
CA GLN A 311 19.30 -9.38 3.08
C GLN A 311 18.30 -9.66 4.20
N LEU A 312 18.80 -9.98 5.39
CA LEU A 312 17.94 -10.19 6.56
C LEU A 312 17.23 -8.90 6.98
N THR A 313 17.90 -7.75 6.91
CA THR A 313 17.28 -6.44 7.19
C THR A 313 16.15 -6.16 6.19
N GLY A 314 16.41 -6.38 4.89
CA GLY A 314 15.38 -6.25 3.85
C GLY A 314 14.21 -7.23 4.04
N ALA A 315 14.49 -8.45 4.49
CA ALA A 315 13.45 -9.43 4.80
C ALA A 315 12.58 -9.01 6.00
N ALA A 316 13.20 -8.46 7.06
CA ALA A 316 12.48 -7.90 8.20
C ALA A 316 11.55 -6.75 7.74
N ASP A 317 12.04 -5.86 6.90
CA ASP A 317 11.27 -4.71 6.40
C ASP A 317 10.11 -5.15 5.50
N ALA A 318 10.36 -6.12 4.61
CA ALA A 318 9.34 -6.69 3.74
C ALA A 318 8.21 -7.35 4.56
N LEU A 319 8.55 -8.14 5.58
CA LEU A 319 7.58 -8.75 6.49
C LEU A 319 6.80 -7.67 7.28
N ALA A 320 7.47 -6.63 7.78
CA ALA A 320 6.82 -5.59 8.58
C ALA A 320 5.80 -4.78 7.79
N ARG A 321 6.06 -4.52 6.50
CA ARG A 321 5.11 -3.89 5.57
C ARG A 321 3.84 -4.71 5.34
N ILE A 322 3.87 -6.01 5.61
CA ILE A 322 2.71 -6.89 5.52
C ILE A 322 2.15 -7.33 6.88
N GLY A 323 2.63 -6.75 7.98
CA GLY A 323 2.11 -6.96 9.34
C GLY A 323 2.82 -8.06 10.13
N PHE A 324 3.97 -8.54 9.67
CA PHE A 324 4.71 -9.63 10.31
C PHE A 324 6.11 -9.18 10.75
N GLY A 325 6.58 -9.70 11.87
CA GLY A 325 7.92 -9.47 12.39
C GLY A 325 8.81 -10.69 12.15
N MET A 326 10.12 -10.47 12.20
CA MET A 326 11.14 -11.51 12.13
C MET A 326 12.03 -11.44 13.37
N ALA A 327 12.27 -12.59 14.01
CA ALA A 327 13.25 -12.72 15.09
C ALA A 327 14.33 -13.76 14.72
N PRO A 328 15.62 -13.43 14.90
CA PRO A 328 16.11 -12.18 15.43
C PRO A 328 16.15 -11.11 14.33
N ASP A 329 15.81 -9.86 14.68
CA ASP A 329 15.97 -8.73 13.76
C ASP A 329 17.46 -8.35 13.70
N PRO A 330 18.10 -8.33 12.52
CA PRO A 330 19.54 -8.06 12.37
C PRO A 330 20.00 -6.71 12.93
N ARG A 331 19.09 -5.75 13.11
CA ARG A 331 19.37 -4.44 13.71
C ARG A 331 19.68 -4.53 15.19
N PHE A 332 19.03 -5.47 15.89
CA PHE A 332 19.13 -5.63 17.34
C PHE A 332 19.73 -6.97 17.76
N SER A 333 19.87 -7.91 16.83
CA SER A 333 20.36 -9.25 17.09
C SER A 333 21.80 -9.22 17.59
N LEU A 334 22.08 -9.95 18.67
CA LEU A 334 23.44 -10.21 19.12
C LEU A 334 24.25 -11.05 18.12
N ARG A 335 23.54 -11.87 17.34
CA ARG A 335 24.07 -12.71 16.27
C ARG A 335 22.98 -12.89 15.21
N GLY A 336 23.35 -12.70 13.95
CA GLY A 336 22.47 -13.03 12.83
C GLY A 336 22.35 -14.55 12.59
N PRO A 337 21.19 -15.04 12.12
CA PRO A 337 20.99 -16.45 11.77
C PRO A 337 21.91 -16.84 10.60
N ARG A 338 22.50 -18.05 10.68
CA ARG A 338 23.16 -18.70 9.54
C ARG A 338 22.12 -19.20 8.53
N ILE A 339 22.60 -19.62 7.37
CA ILE A 339 21.76 -20.13 6.27
C ILE A 339 20.89 -21.33 6.67
N ASP A 340 21.40 -22.15 7.59
CA ASP A 340 20.77 -23.35 8.15
C ASP A 340 20.05 -23.09 9.49
N ASP A 341 20.23 -21.90 10.09
CA ASP A 341 19.55 -21.55 11.33
C ASP A 341 18.07 -21.18 11.03
N PRO A 342 17.14 -21.51 11.94
CA PRO A 342 15.77 -21.03 11.85
C PRO A 342 15.68 -19.54 12.19
N VAL A 343 14.60 -18.91 11.75
CA VAL A 343 14.10 -17.61 12.21
C VAL A 343 12.64 -17.77 12.62
N VAL A 344 12.16 -16.86 13.45
CA VAL A 344 10.77 -16.84 13.93
C VAL A 344 10.03 -15.70 13.25
N ILE A 345 9.02 -16.04 12.46
CA ILE A 345 8.00 -15.10 11.98
C ILE A 345 6.90 -15.00 13.05
N PHE A 346 6.43 -13.79 13.33
CA PHE A 346 5.36 -13.54 14.29
C PHE A 346 4.46 -12.38 13.85
N ASP A 347 3.24 -12.33 14.40
CA ASP A 347 2.25 -11.31 14.05
C ASP A 347 2.48 -9.99 14.83
N LEU A 348 2.73 -8.89 14.11
CA LEU A 348 2.85 -7.55 14.70
C LEU A 348 1.48 -6.97 15.05
N GLY A 349 0.42 -7.37 14.34
CA GLY A 349 -0.95 -6.87 14.47
C GLY A 349 -1.22 -5.60 13.66
N GLU A 350 -0.18 -4.94 13.17
CA GLU A 350 -0.23 -3.75 12.33
C GLU A 350 0.98 -3.73 11.38
N THR A 351 0.86 -2.98 10.28
CA THR A 351 2.00 -2.72 9.38
C THR A 351 2.94 -1.68 10.01
N VAL A 352 4.24 -1.94 9.99
CA VAL A 352 5.24 -1.07 10.62
C VAL A 352 6.24 -0.60 9.57
N GLU A 353 6.41 0.72 9.42
CA GLU A 353 7.34 1.31 8.45
C GLU A 353 8.76 1.44 8.98
N GLN A 354 8.92 1.76 10.26
CA GLN A 354 10.21 2.02 10.91
C GLN A 354 10.47 0.97 12.00
N LEU A 355 11.14 -0.12 11.64
CA LEU A 355 11.48 -1.18 12.59
C LEU A 355 12.62 -0.80 13.52
N GLU A 356 13.50 0.10 13.08
CA GLU A 356 14.70 0.58 13.76
C GLU A 356 14.41 1.39 15.03
N VAL A 357 13.22 1.99 15.13
CA VAL A 357 12.83 2.80 16.29
C VAL A 357 12.35 1.89 17.41
N VAL A 358 13.19 1.70 18.43
CA VAL A 358 12.89 0.95 19.66
C VAL A 358 13.34 1.73 20.89
N SER A 359 12.69 1.47 22.01
CA SER A 359 13.05 2.04 23.31
C SER A 359 14.39 1.49 23.82
N PRO A 360 15.14 2.26 24.63
CA PRO A 360 16.29 1.75 25.37
C PRO A 360 15.93 0.54 26.25
N ALA A 361 14.75 0.56 26.86
CA ALA A 361 14.23 -0.53 27.68
C ALA A 361 14.11 -1.86 26.91
N TYR A 362 13.70 -1.82 25.64
CA TYR A 362 13.67 -3.02 24.79
C TYR A 362 15.08 -3.59 24.54
N LYS A 363 16.05 -2.74 24.22
CA LYS A 363 17.44 -3.18 23.97
C LYS A 363 18.03 -3.88 25.20
N VAL A 364 17.78 -3.30 26.38
CA VAL A 364 18.17 -3.86 27.69
C VAL A 364 17.53 -5.22 27.91
N ALA A 365 16.21 -5.29 27.77
CA ALA A 365 15.44 -6.51 28.00
C ALA A 365 15.86 -7.64 27.04
N LEU A 366 16.15 -7.32 25.78
CA LEU A 366 16.64 -8.28 24.79
C LEU A 366 18.00 -8.87 25.18
N PHE A 367 18.91 -8.03 25.70
CA PHE A 367 20.22 -8.50 26.17
C PHE A 367 20.11 -9.36 27.43
N GLU A 368 19.32 -8.93 28.42
CA GLU A 368 19.04 -9.73 29.61
C GLU A 368 18.44 -11.09 29.26
N LEU A 369 17.52 -11.11 28.29
CA LEU A 369 16.89 -12.33 27.79
C LEU A 369 17.91 -13.27 27.16
N ALA A 370 18.89 -12.74 26.41
CA ALA A 370 19.98 -13.54 25.85
C ALA A 370 20.91 -14.10 26.93
N LEU A 371 21.23 -13.34 27.98
CA LEU A 371 21.99 -13.86 29.12
C LEU A 371 21.20 -14.95 29.87
N ALA A 372 19.90 -14.72 30.06
CA ALA A 372 19.03 -15.67 30.75
C ALA A 372 18.91 -17.00 30.02
N THR A 373 18.67 -16.94 28.71
CA THR A 373 18.61 -18.13 27.85
C THR A 373 19.97 -18.82 27.72
N PHE A 374 21.09 -18.08 27.77
CA PHE A 374 22.42 -18.69 27.82
C PHE A 374 22.66 -19.52 29.09
N VAL A 375 22.24 -19.01 30.26
CA VAL A 375 22.32 -19.75 31.53
C VAL A 375 21.39 -20.96 31.52
N ALA A 376 20.16 -20.79 31.02
CA ALA A 376 19.19 -21.88 30.91
C ALA A 376 19.65 -23.02 29.99
N HIS A 377 20.49 -22.76 28.99
CA HIS A 377 21.07 -23.81 28.14
C HIS A 377 22.23 -24.60 28.79
N SER A 378 22.62 -24.27 30.02
CA SER A 378 23.82 -24.82 30.65
C SER A 378 23.81 -26.35 30.81
N ASP A 379 22.64 -26.96 31.03
CA ASP A 379 22.45 -28.40 31.20
C ASP A 379 21.98 -29.11 29.91
N SER A 380 21.90 -28.37 28.79
CA SER A 380 21.38 -28.82 27.49
C SER A 380 19.93 -29.30 27.49
N LYS A 381 19.16 -29.05 28.56
CA LYS A 381 17.74 -29.43 28.68
C LYS A 381 16.94 -28.37 29.43
N ILE A 382 16.36 -27.44 28.67
CA ILE A 382 15.45 -26.47 29.25
C ILE A 382 14.14 -27.15 29.64
N VAL A 383 13.76 -27.04 30.92
CA VAL A 383 12.50 -27.58 31.42
C VAL A 383 11.36 -26.57 31.27
N GLU A 384 10.12 -27.06 31.23
CA GLU A 384 8.93 -26.21 31.06
C GLU A 384 8.78 -25.11 32.14
N ALA A 385 9.32 -25.34 33.34
CA ALA A 385 9.34 -24.36 34.42
C ALA A 385 10.23 -23.15 34.09
N GLU A 386 11.44 -23.38 33.57
CA GLU A 386 12.37 -22.33 33.12
C GLU A 386 11.80 -21.58 31.92
N HIS A 387 11.21 -22.31 30.96
CA HIS A 387 10.52 -21.68 29.83
C HIS A 387 9.41 -20.73 30.32
N ARG A 388 8.62 -21.15 31.31
CA ARG A 388 7.57 -20.31 31.89
C ARG A 388 8.15 -19.09 32.61
N ALA A 389 9.19 -19.28 33.42
CA ALA A 389 9.84 -18.20 34.15
C ALA A 389 10.41 -17.12 33.21
N LEU A 390 11.04 -17.53 32.10
CA LEU A 390 11.55 -16.61 31.08
C LEU A 390 10.41 -15.84 30.38
N ARG A 391 9.29 -16.51 30.10
CA ARG A 391 8.10 -15.86 29.51
C ARG A 391 7.47 -14.86 30.47
N ASP A 392 7.27 -15.25 31.73
CA ASP A 392 6.71 -14.38 32.77
C ASP A 392 7.60 -13.16 33.02
N LYS A 393 8.92 -13.31 32.91
CA LYS A 393 9.88 -12.18 32.96
C LYS A 393 9.67 -11.20 31.80
N VAL A 394 9.52 -11.70 30.57
CA VAL A 394 9.21 -10.83 29.41
C VAL A 394 7.91 -10.06 29.66
N ASP A 395 6.89 -10.72 30.19
CA ASP A 395 5.60 -10.08 30.48
C ASP A 395 5.64 -9.08 31.66
N ALA A 396 6.50 -9.30 32.64
CA ALA A 396 6.68 -8.42 33.79
C ALA A 396 7.57 -7.19 33.48
N THR A 397 8.28 -7.20 32.35
CA THR A 397 9.14 -6.07 31.95
C THR A 397 8.31 -4.81 31.68
N GLY A 398 8.53 -3.78 32.50
CA GLY A 398 7.88 -2.48 32.35
C GLY A 398 8.56 -1.59 31.31
N GLY A 399 7.85 -0.56 30.84
CA GLY A 399 8.41 0.44 29.92
C GLY A 399 8.48 -0.01 28.45
N LEU A 400 7.92 -1.17 28.11
CA LEU A 400 7.83 -1.70 26.75
C LEU A 400 6.45 -1.44 26.13
N THR A 401 6.44 -1.13 24.84
CA THR A 401 5.24 -1.17 24.01
C THR A 401 4.79 -2.61 23.75
N GLU A 402 3.52 -2.80 23.34
CA GLU A 402 3.01 -4.13 22.96
C GLU A 402 3.81 -4.74 21.79
N LEU A 403 4.23 -3.90 20.84
CA LEU A 403 5.04 -4.33 19.69
C LEU A 403 6.42 -4.87 20.15
N GLU A 404 7.09 -4.15 21.05
CA GLU A 404 8.36 -4.56 21.63
C GLU A 404 8.25 -5.82 22.48
N ARG A 405 7.16 -5.96 23.24
CA ARG A 405 6.85 -7.18 24.00
C ARG A 405 6.69 -8.39 23.08
N LYS A 406 5.96 -8.25 21.97
CA LYS A 406 5.85 -9.30 20.94
C LYS A 406 7.22 -9.66 20.34
N ARG A 407 8.06 -8.66 20.03
CA ARG A 407 9.43 -8.86 19.56
C ARG A 407 10.26 -9.66 20.57
N LEU A 408 10.18 -9.35 21.88
CA LEU A 408 10.89 -10.11 22.92
C LEU A 408 10.41 -11.55 23.02
N HIS A 409 9.09 -11.80 22.96
CA HIS A 409 8.56 -13.17 22.95
C HIS A 409 9.05 -13.98 21.74
N ALA A 410 9.15 -13.36 20.56
CA ALA A 410 9.69 -14.01 19.37
C ALA A 410 11.21 -14.27 19.49
N ASN A 411 11.97 -13.34 20.07
CA ASN A 411 13.39 -13.56 20.35
C ASN A 411 13.60 -14.63 21.42
N LEU A 412 12.75 -14.72 22.45
CA LEU A 412 12.78 -15.82 23.42
C LEU A 412 12.61 -17.16 22.71
N LYS A 413 11.59 -17.31 21.86
CA LYS A 413 11.40 -18.53 21.05
C LYS A 413 12.64 -18.87 20.22
N TRP A 414 13.25 -17.86 19.60
CA TRP A 414 14.45 -18.06 18.79
C TRP A 414 15.65 -18.50 19.63
N TYR A 415 15.93 -17.84 20.76
CA TYR A 415 17.05 -18.18 21.64
C TYR A 415 16.93 -19.56 22.27
N LEU A 416 15.71 -20.07 22.46
CA LEU A 416 15.45 -21.43 22.95
C LEU A 416 15.78 -22.51 21.92
N GLU A 417 15.72 -22.19 20.62
CA GLU A 417 16.08 -23.11 19.52
C GLU A 417 17.53 -22.93 19.06
N VAL A 418 18.01 -21.67 19.05
CA VAL A 418 19.36 -21.27 18.66
C VAL A 418 20.05 -20.62 19.87
N PRO A 419 20.82 -21.40 20.66
CA PRO A 419 21.42 -20.91 21.88
C PRO A 419 22.41 -19.75 21.62
N PRO A 420 22.46 -18.74 22.51
CA PRO A 420 23.46 -17.68 22.44
C PRO A 420 24.90 -18.22 22.56
N ASP A 421 25.85 -17.58 21.87
CA ASP A 421 27.27 -17.98 21.87
C ASP A 421 28.12 -17.11 22.81
N MET A 422 28.91 -17.74 23.69
CA MET A 422 29.80 -17.05 24.64
C MET A 422 30.91 -16.24 24.01
N SER A 423 31.37 -16.61 22.81
CA SER A 423 32.38 -15.83 22.10
C SER A 423 31.86 -14.41 21.79
N TRP A 424 30.59 -14.29 21.43
CA TRP A 424 29.91 -13.04 21.11
C TRP A 424 29.43 -12.28 22.34
N LEU A 425 28.84 -12.98 23.32
CA LEU A 425 28.47 -12.37 24.60
C LEU A 425 29.69 -11.69 25.24
N ARG A 426 30.87 -12.34 25.21
CA ARG A 426 32.12 -11.73 25.68
C ARG A 426 32.51 -10.44 24.96
N SER A 427 32.25 -10.30 23.67
CA SER A 427 32.57 -9.08 22.93
C SER A 427 31.75 -7.91 23.46
N ARG A 428 30.43 -8.11 23.58
CA ARG A 428 29.50 -7.10 24.11
C ARG A 428 29.72 -6.80 25.59
N LEU A 429 30.03 -7.81 26.41
CA LEU A 429 30.31 -7.64 27.83
C LEU A 429 31.60 -6.85 28.10
N LYS A 430 32.56 -6.84 27.16
CA LYS A 430 33.80 -6.04 27.26
C LYS A 430 33.61 -4.56 26.95
N GLU A 431 32.57 -4.22 26.20
CA GLU A 431 32.19 -2.84 25.89
C GLU A 431 31.48 -2.16 27.09
N VAL A 432 31.14 -2.93 28.12
CA VAL A 432 30.51 -2.45 29.37
C VAL A 432 31.56 -1.90 30.32
N ASP A 433 31.46 -0.61 30.68
CA ASP A 433 32.31 0.03 31.70
C ASP A 433 32.16 -0.59 33.10
N ALA A 434 33.22 -0.52 33.91
CA ALA A 434 33.30 -1.13 35.25
C ALA A 434 32.22 -0.65 36.23
N GLU A 435 31.65 0.54 36.01
CA GLU A 435 30.55 1.11 36.80
C GLU A 435 29.22 0.35 36.60
N HIS A 436 29.07 -0.36 35.48
CA HIS A 436 27.83 -1.04 35.06
C HIS A 436 27.86 -2.56 35.26
N HIS A 437 29.02 -3.11 35.62
CA HIS A 437 29.21 -4.52 35.95
C HIS A 437 28.32 -4.96 37.12
N LEU A 438 28.06 -4.08 38.09
CA LEU A 438 27.30 -4.39 39.29
C LEU A 438 25.81 -4.66 39.00
N ALA A 439 25.27 -3.97 38.00
CA ALA A 439 23.88 -4.12 37.60
C ALA A 439 23.66 -5.37 36.76
N LEU A 440 24.58 -5.65 35.83
CA LEU A 440 24.53 -6.88 35.05
C LEU A 440 24.72 -8.11 35.94
N ARG A 441 25.58 -8.00 36.96
CA ARG A 441 25.75 -8.99 38.03
C ARG A 441 24.44 -9.27 38.77
N ALA A 442 23.73 -8.22 39.18
CA ALA A 442 22.42 -8.37 39.82
C ALA A 442 21.38 -9.03 38.89
N ALA A 443 21.37 -8.67 37.60
CA ALA A 443 20.47 -9.28 36.61
C ALA A 443 20.74 -10.77 36.43
N VAL A 444 22.00 -11.18 36.32
CA VAL A 444 22.41 -12.60 36.19
C VAL A 444 22.03 -13.42 37.41
N VAL A 445 22.13 -12.84 38.62
CA VAL A 445 21.74 -13.50 39.88
C VAL A 445 20.22 -13.66 39.97
N VAL A 446 19.45 -12.62 39.62
CA VAL A 446 17.98 -12.70 39.56
C VAL A 446 17.52 -13.75 38.55
N ILE A 447 18.21 -13.85 37.42
CA ILE A 447 17.98 -14.88 36.40
C ILE A 447 18.23 -16.28 36.97
N ALA A 448 19.34 -16.48 37.69
CA ALA A 448 19.68 -17.78 38.29
C ALA A 448 18.68 -18.22 39.36
N HIS A 449 18.08 -17.28 40.09
CA HIS A 449 17.03 -17.54 41.08
C HIS A 449 15.63 -17.68 40.50
N ALA A 450 15.47 -17.58 39.17
CA ALA A 450 14.16 -17.73 38.53
C ALA A 450 13.62 -19.17 38.67
N ASP A 451 14.51 -20.16 38.80
CA ASP A 451 14.15 -21.51 39.25
C ASP A 451 14.54 -21.69 40.73
N SER A 452 13.71 -22.42 41.46
CA SER A 452 13.86 -22.62 42.92
C SER A 452 15.07 -23.50 43.30
N VAL A 453 15.77 -24.07 42.32
CA VAL A 453 16.93 -24.95 42.51
C VAL A 453 18.01 -24.58 41.49
N ILE A 454 19.09 -23.94 41.96
CA ILE A 454 20.26 -23.61 41.14
C ILE A 454 21.14 -24.85 40.98
N GLN A 455 21.43 -25.23 39.73
CA GLN A 455 22.31 -26.36 39.40
C GLN A 455 23.79 -25.96 39.29
N SER A 456 24.71 -26.91 39.43
CA SER A 456 26.16 -26.66 39.33
C SER A 456 26.60 -26.15 37.94
N GLU A 457 25.91 -26.60 36.91
CA GLU A 457 26.12 -26.26 35.51
C GLU A 457 25.77 -24.79 35.24
N GLU A 458 24.68 -24.30 35.84
CA GLU A 458 24.26 -22.90 35.80
C GLU A 458 25.27 -22.00 36.50
N VAL A 459 25.74 -22.40 37.70
CA VAL A 459 26.80 -21.70 38.43
C VAL A 459 28.07 -21.60 37.58
N ALA A 460 28.45 -22.69 36.89
CA ALA A 460 29.60 -22.67 35.99
C ALA A 460 29.41 -21.74 34.78
N CYS A 461 28.19 -21.58 34.26
CA CYS A 461 27.89 -20.59 33.23
C CYS A 461 27.94 -19.15 33.77
N ILE A 462 27.42 -18.89 34.96
CA ILE A 462 27.49 -17.59 35.64
C ILE A 462 28.95 -17.21 35.91
N GLU A 463 29.79 -18.14 36.38
CA GLU A 463 31.22 -17.92 36.54
C GLU A 463 31.91 -17.52 35.22
N LYS A 464 31.48 -18.09 34.08
CA LYS A 464 32.01 -17.69 32.76
C LYS A 464 31.57 -16.28 32.38
N ILE A 465 30.37 -15.85 32.75
CA ILE A 465 29.87 -14.48 32.55
C ILE A 465 30.67 -13.50 33.44
N TYR A 466 30.89 -13.83 34.72
CA TYR A 466 31.69 -12.99 35.63
C TYR A 466 33.12 -12.82 35.13
N LYS A 467 33.76 -13.91 34.68
CA LYS A 467 35.08 -13.85 34.03
C LYS A 467 35.09 -12.99 32.77
N ALA A 468 34.01 -13.02 31.98
CA ALA A 468 33.87 -12.19 30.79
C ALA A 468 33.75 -10.70 31.12
N LEU A 469 33.09 -10.36 32.24
CA LEU A 469 32.98 -9.02 32.79
C LEU A 469 34.26 -8.55 33.51
N GLY A 470 35.26 -9.41 33.69
CA GLY A 470 36.45 -9.08 34.49
C GLY A 470 36.19 -9.05 36.01
N ILE A 471 35.10 -9.66 36.46
CA ILE A 471 34.71 -9.80 37.86
C ILE A 471 35.32 -11.09 38.43
N ASP A 472 35.70 -11.09 39.71
CA ASP A 472 36.15 -12.29 40.40
C ASP A 472 35.03 -13.34 40.46
N ALA A 473 35.28 -14.53 39.90
CA ALA A 473 34.34 -15.65 39.91
C ALA A 473 34.02 -16.15 41.34
N GLY A 474 34.88 -15.88 42.32
CA GLY A 474 34.62 -16.22 43.72
C GLY A 474 33.40 -15.49 44.32
N LEU A 475 32.95 -14.40 43.69
CA LEU A 475 31.80 -13.62 44.13
C LEU A 475 30.45 -14.25 43.77
N VAL A 476 30.41 -15.20 42.82
CA VAL A 476 29.17 -15.85 42.35
C VAL A 476 28.39 -16.47 43.50
N TYR A 477 29.08 -17.24 44.36
CA TYR A 477 28.45 -17.89 45.52
C TYR A 477 27.91 -16.87 46.53
N ALA A 478 28.62 -15.76 46.75
CA ALA A 478 28.15 -14.72 47.66
C ALA A 478 26.87 -14.05 47.15
N ASP A 479 26.74 -13.86 45.83
CA ASP A 479 25.57 -13.21 45.25
C ASP A 479 24.35 -14.13 45.17
N LEU A 480 24.57 -15.39 44.79
CA LEU A 480 23.51 -16.41 44.78
C LEU A 480 22.97 -16.67 46.20
N HIS A 481 23.77 -16.46 47.25
CA HIS A 481 23.28 -16.56 48.63
C HIS A 481 22.71 -15.24 49.17
N ALA A 482 23.04 -14.09 48.59
CA ALA A 482 22.49 -12.80 49.00
C ALA A 482 21.02 -12.60 48.57
N GLY A 483 20.58 -13.30 47.51
CA GLY A 483 19.18 -13.29 47.05
C GLY A 483 18.22 -14.12 47.91
N ASP A 484 18.75 -15.04 48.72
CA ASP A 484 17.98 -15.96 49.56
C ASP A 484 18.16 -15.59 51.04
N VAL A 485 17.41 -14.59 51.52
CA VAL A 485 17.32 -14.28 52.95
C VAL A 485 15.86 -14.19 53.38
N SER A 486 15.25 -15.34 53.63
CA SER A 486 14.39 -15.48 54.81
C SER A 486 15.24 -16.08 55.93
N ASP A 487 15.81 -15.23 56.78
CA ASP A 487 16.56 -15.64 57.97
C ASP A 487 15.60 -16.07 59.10
N GLY A 488 14.69 -16.98 58.77
CA GLY A 488 13.69 -17.55 59.66
C GLY A 488 13.99 -19.03 59.90
N PRO A 489 14.01 -19.52 61.16
CA PRO A 489 14.27 -20.93 61.40
C PRO A 489 13.16 -21.79 60.80
N VAL A 490 13.57 -22.81 60.02
CA VAL A 490 12.68 -23.81 59.44
C VAL A 490 11.91 -24.53 60.56
N ARG A 491 10.58 -24.41 60.58
CA ARG A 491 9.73 -25.08 61.57
C ARG A 491 9.69 -26.58 61.32
N VAL A 492 10.39 -27.36 62.13
CA VAL A 492 10.45 -28.84 62.01
C VAL A 492 9.28 -29.54 62.74
N ARG A 493 8.49 -28.85 63.57
CA ARG A 493 7.30 -29.44 64.21
C ARG A 493 6.29 -28.41 64.73
N ALA A 494 4.99 -28.65 64.56
CA ALA A 494 3.94 -27.87 65.21
C ALA A 494 3.80 -28.27 66.69
N ALA A 495 3.72 -27.27 67.59
CA ALA A 495 3.53 -27.50 69.02
C ALA A 495 2.06 -27.76 69.35
N GLU A 496 1.78 -28.82 70.10
CA GLU A 496 0.48 -29.07 70.75
C GLU A 496 0.40 -28.28 72.06
N ALA A 497 -0.81 -27.82 72.38
CA ALA A 497 -1.08 -26.86 73.44
C ALA A 497 -1.22 -27.52 74.82
N GLU A 498 -0.44 -27.06 75.80
CA GLU A 498 -0.73 -27.26 77.23
C GLU A 498 -0.52 -25.97 78.05
N ALA A 499 -1.32 -25.90 79.12
CA ALA A 499 -1.58 -24.94 80.21
C ALA A 499 -0.85 -23.58 80.30
N PRO A 500 -1.54 -22.51 80.79
CA PRO A 500 -1.05 -21.13 80.73
C PRO A 500 0.07 -20.86 81.74
N GLY A 501 1.30 -20.84 81.26
CA GLY A 501 2.46 -20.26 81.94
C GLY A 501 2.58 -18.75 81.67
N GLU A 502 3.48 -18.10 82.42
CA GLU A 502 3.63 -16.63 82.50
C GLU A 502 3.68 -15.89 81.16
N GLN A 503 3.01 -14.73 81.13
CA GLN A 503 2.96 -13.84 79.97
C GLN A 503 4.35 -13.30 79.63
N ILE A 504 4.86 -13.71 78.46
CA ILE A 504 5.99 -13.06 77.80
C ILE A 504 5.55 -11.63 77.42
N PRO A 505 6.31 -10.57 77.74
CA PRO A 505 6.00 -9.21 77.32
C PRO A 505 5.82 -9.15 75.81
N ALA A 506 4.73 -8.52 75.36
CA ALA A 506 4.44 -8.36 73.94
C ALA A 506 5.63 -7.69 73.23
N GLU A 507 6.11 -8.31 72.15
CA GLU A 507 7.06 -7.68 71.24
C GLU A 507 6.47 -6.35 70.75
N PRO A 508 7.27 -5.29 70.66
CA PRO A 508 6.80 -4.04 70.11
C PRO A 508 6.32 -4.32 68.68
N ASN A 509 5.05 -3.99 68.45
CA ASN A 509 4.39 -4.09 67.16
C ASN A 509 5.18 -3.20 66.17
N VAL A 510 6.18 -3.78 65.51
CA VAL A 510 6.87 -3.14 64.39
C VAL A 510 5.82 -3.11 63.30
N ARG A 511 5.21 -1.92 63.23
CA ARG A 511 4.37 -1.44 62.14
C ARG A 511 4.81 -2.11 60.86
N SER A 512 3.85 -2.72 60.17
CA SER A 512 3.87 -2.97 58.73
C SER A 512 4.89 -2.06 58.07
N THR A 513 6.01 -2.62 57.61
CA THR A 513 7.04 -1.88 56.90
C THR A 513 6.38 -1.25 55.70
N ALA A 514 5.96 0.00 55.86
CA ALA A 514 5.59 0.86 54.76
C ALA A 514 6.82 0.92 53.88
N LEU A 515 6.67 0.43 52.65
CA LEU A 515 7.69 0.48 51.63
C LEU A 515 8.34 1.87 51.65
N ASP A 516 9.64 1.91 51.95
CA ASP A 516 10.39 3.15 52.05
C ASP A 516 10.46 3.78 50.66
N ALA A 517 9.66 4.82 50.46
CA ALA A 517 9.51 5.50 49.18
C ALA A 517 10.84 6.07 48.68
N ALA A 518 11.77 6.44 49.58
CA ALA A 518 13.10 6.88 49.21
C ALA A 518 13.96 5.72 48.69
N ARG A 519 13.80 4.53 49.27
CA ARG A 519 14.50 3.31 48.83
C ARG A 519 13.94 2.77 47.52
N ILE A 520 12.62 2.84 47.30
CA ILE A 520 12.01 2.56 45.99
C ILE A 520 12.46 3.56 44.93
N ALA A 521 12.52 4.85 45.26
CA ALA A 521 12.99 5.88 44.34
C ALA A 521 14.48 5.69 43.98
N ALA A 522 15.31 5.30 44.95
CA ALA A 522 16.70 4.95 44.70
C ALA A 522 16.83 3.72 43.80
N ILE A 523 16.08 2.64 44.09
CA ILE A 523 16.07 1.42 43.25
C ILE A 523 15.56 1.73 41.84
N ARG A 524 14.52 2.56 41.68
CA ARG A 524 14.03 3.00 40.36
C ARG A 524 15.05 3.84 39.62
N SER A 525 15.70 4.80 40.28
CA SER A 525 16.76 5.61 39.69
C SER A 525 17.97 4.77 39.26
N ASP A 526 18.33 3.75 40.06
CA ASP A 526 19.38 2.81 39.71
C ASP A 526 18.94 1.93 38.53
N THR A 527 17.70 1.45 38.51
CA THR A 527 17.13 0.64 37.39
C THR A 527 17.08 1.45 36.08
N GLU A 528 16.74 2.74 36.15
CA GLU A 528 16.75 3.66 35.01
C GLU A 528 18.18 3.92 34.51
N ARG A 529 19.14 4.10 35.42
CA ARG A 529 20.56 4.31 35.07
C ARG A 529 21.15 3.08 34.36
N VAL A 530 20.82 1.89 34.84
CA VAL A 530 21.20 0.60 34.25
C VAL A 530 20.58 0.42 32.87
N SER A 531 19.30 0.80 32.72
CA SER A 531 18.59 0.73 31.45
C SER A 531 19.20 1.66 30.40
N ASN A 532 19.62 2.86 30.81
CA ASN A 532 20.25 3.82 29.89
C ASN A 532 21.59 3.32 29.38
N VAL A 533 22.43 2.74 30.23
CA VAL A 533 23.77 2.32 29.83
C VAL A 533 23.73 1.08 28.95
N LEU A 534 22.89 0.11 29.30
CA LEU A 534 22.62 -1.03 28.44
C LEU A 534 21.93 -0.62 27.13
N GLY A 535 21.28 0.55 27.07
CA GLY A 535 20.81 1.16 25.82
C GLY A 535 21.95 1.80 24.99
N GLU A 536 22.88 2.50 25.64
CA GLU A 536 24.00 3.22 25.01
C GLU A 536 25.04 2.28 24.37
N ILE A 537 25.31 1.12 24.97
CA ILE A 537 26.19 0.07 24.39
C ILE A 537 25.70 -0.38 23.00
N PHE A 538 24.40 -0.22 22.71
CA PHE A 538 23.76 -0.60 21.46
C PHE A 538 23.41 0.59 20.55
N ALA A 539 23.91 1.79 20.84
CA ALA A 539 23.87 2.94 19.92
C ALA A 539 25.19 3.10 19.15
N ALA A 540 26.27 2.46 19.61
CA ALA A 540 27.63 2.62 19.06
C ALA A 540 27.87 1.91 17.71
N ASP A 541 26.92 1.14 17.19
CA ASP A 541 27.07 0.34 15.95
C ASP A 541 26.43 0.98 14.70
N ASP A 542 25.93 2.22 14.79
CA ASP A 542 25.43 2.96 13.61
C ASP A 542 26.55 3.50 12.71
N ASP A 543 27.83 3.39 13.11
CA ASP A 543 28.98 3.96 12.37
C ASP A 543 29.90 2.91 11.68
N ALA A 544 29.44 1.67 11.52
CA ALA A 544 30.15 0.69 10.70
C ALA A 544 29.39 0.41 9.39
N SER A 545 29.20 1.46 8.59
CA SER A 545 28.93 1.30 7.15
C SER A 545 30.18 0.74 6.48
N ASP A 546 30.01 -0.29 5.66
CA ASP A 546 30.96 -0.68 4.62
C ASP A 546 31.01 0.46 3.58
N GLU A 547 31.68 1.56 3.92
CA GLU A 547 32.17 2.49 2.93
C GLU A 547 33.45 1.91 2.35
N ALA A 548 33.37 1.45 1.10
CA ALA A 548 34.52 1.43 0.22
C ALA A 548 35.21 2.81 0.31
N PRO A 549 36.54 2.89 0.39
CA PRO A 549 37.21 4.13 0.73
C PRO A 549 36.82 5.21 -0.28
N HIS A 550 36.10 6.24 0.20
CA HIS A 550 35.95 7.49 -0.52
C HIS A 550 37.35 8.08 -0.70
N VAL A 551 37.93 7.82 -1.86
CA VAL A 551 39.14 8.48 -2.31
C VAL A 551 38.81 9.95 -2.35
N HIS A 552 39.51 10.76 -1.54
CA HIS A 552 39.41 12.21 -1.53
C HIS A 552 39.26 12.76 -2.96
N ALA A 553 38.04 13.12 -3.33
CA ALA A 553 37.77 13.76 -4.61
C ALA A 553 38.21 15.22 -4.50
N LEU A 554 39.18 15.60 -5.33
CA LEU A 554 39.45 16.99 -5.65
C LEU A 554 38.12 17.65 -6.11
N PRO A 555 37.89 18.95 -5.83
CA PRO A 555 36.66 19.62 -6.21
C PRO A 555 36.41 19.47 -7.72
N SER A 556 35.26 18.90 -8.07
CA SER A 556 34.83 18.79 -9.47
C SER A 556 34.38 20.15 -10.00
N SER A 557 34.59 20.39 -11.29
CA SER A 557 34.17 21.61 -11.99
C SER A 557 32.65 21.70 -12.23
N LEU A 558 31.93 20.58 -12.04
CA LEU A 558 30.48 20.49 -12.20
C LEU A 558 29.87 20.00 -10.88
N ALA A 559 29.15 20.91 -10.21
CA ALA A 559 28.42 20.56 -8.98
C ALA A 559 27.45 19.39 -9.25
N GLY A 560 27.47 18.38 -8.38
CA GLY A 560 26.64 17.17 -8.48
C GLY A 560 27.33 15.96 -9.14
N LEU A 561 28.47 16.13 -9.80
CA LEU A 561 29.25 15.02 -10.37
C LEU A 561 30.61 14.88 -9.69
N ASP A 562 31.11 13.64 -9.56
CA ASP A 562 32.52 13.43 -9.21
C ASP A 562 33.45 13.79 -10.39
N HIS A 563 34.75 13.89 -10.10
CA HIS A 563 35.76 14.32 -11.08
C HIS A 563 35.82 13.46 -12.36
N ARG A 564 35.53 12.16 -12.30
CA ARG A 564 35.61 11.24 -13.45
C ARG A 564 34.41 11.43 -14.36
N HIS A 565 33.22 11.53 -13.78
CA HIS A 565 31.99 11.81 -14.53
C HIS A 565 32.01 13.22 -15.12
N ALA A 566 32.49 14.22 -14.37
CA ALA A 566 32.66 15.58 -14.89
C ALA A 566 33.63 15.63 -16.09
N ALA A 567 34.77 14.93 -16.02
CA ALA A 567 35.71 14.85 -17.13
C ALA A 567 35.13 14.10 -18.35
N LEU A 568 34.22 13.15 -18.13
CA LEU A 568 33.53 12.43 -19.20
C LEU A 568 32.49 13.31 -19.90
N VAL A 569 31.69 14.07 -19.14
CA VAL A 569 30.74 15.07 -19.69
C VAL A 569 31.45 16.07 -20.59
N ASP A 570 32.64 16.50 -20.21
CA ASP A 570 33.45 17.45 -21.00
C ASP A 570 33.90 16.92 -22.35
N LEU A 571 34.15 15.61 -22.42
CA LEU A 571 34.48 14.93 -23.67
C LEU A 571 33.24 14.77 -24.52
N LEU A 572 32.12 14.37 -23.90
CA LEU A 572 30.85 14.15 -24.59
C LEU A 572 30.34 15.42 -25.28
N ALA A 573 30.39 16.57 -24.60
CA ALA A 573 29.91 17.86 -25.11
C ALA A 573 30.70 18.42 -26.31
N GLN A 574 31.77 17.76 -26.77
CA GLN A 574 32.59 18.17 -27.92
C GLN A 574 32.09 17.63 -29.26
N ARG A 575 31.24 16.60 -29.25
CA ARG A 575 30.70 15.95 -30.45
C ARG A 575 29.19 15.79 -30.31
N GLU A 576 28.49 15.89 -31.43
CA GLU A 576 27.03 15.74 -31.46
C GLU A 576 26.60 14.27 -31.31
N HIS A 577 27.48 13.33 -31.67
CA HIS A 577 27.17 11.91 -31.69
C HIS A 577 28.38 11.03 -31.34
N TRP A 578 28.12 9.95 -30.59
CA TRP A 578 29.08 8.93 -30.18
C TRP A 578 28.55 7.53 -30.45
N THR A 579 29.36 6.65 -31.05
CA THR A 579 28.99 5.23 -31.13
C THR A 579 29.11 4.54 -29.77
N GLN A 580 28.41 3.43 -29.56
CA GLN A 580 28.49 2.65 -28.30
C GLN A 580 29.93 2.23 -27.96
N GLN A 581 30.73 1.90 -28.97
CA GLN A 581 32.12 1.49 -28.78
C GLN A 581 33.02 2.67 -28.42
N GLU A 582 32.88 3.82 -29.09
CA GLU A 582 33.62 5.03 -28.72
C GLU A 582 33.27 5.51 -27.30
N PHE A 583 31.99 5.46 -26.93
CA PHE A 583 31.53 5.80 -25.58
C PHE A 583 32.14 4.88 -24.52
N ALA A 584 32.12 3.56 -24.76
CA ALA A 584 32.74 2.59 -23.86
C ALA A 584 34.25 2.82 -23.70
N ASP A 585 34.95 3.18 -24.78
CA ASP A 585 36.37 3.48 -24.76
C ASP A 585 36.69 4.74 -23.95
N ILE A 586 35.91 5.82 -24.08
CA ILE A 586 36.14 7.06 -23.30
C ILE A 586 35.72 6.90 -21.84
N ALA A 587 34.66 6.16 -21.54
CA ALA A 587 34.27 5.83 -20.16
C ALA A 587 35.33 4.94 -19.49
N GLY A 588 35.84 3.95 -20.21
CA GLY A 588 36.91 3.07 -19.75
C GLY A 588 38.22 3.82 -19.49
N LYS A 589 38.58 4.81 -20.31
CA LYS A 589 39.75 5.69 -20.06
C LYS A 589 39.63 6.51 -18.78
N GLN A 590 38.40 6.81 -18.34
CA GLN A 590 38.13 7.47 -17.05
C GLN A 590 37.96 6.49 -15.89
N GLY A 591 38.13 5.18 -16.12
CA GLY A 591 37.95 4.15 -15.11
C GLY A 591 36.50 3.95 -14.68
N LEU A 592 35.54 4.24 -15.57
CA LEU A 592 34.10 4.10 -15.36
C LEU A 592 33.55 2.94 -16.18
N LEU A 593 32.52 2.27 -15.65
CA LEU A 593 31.73 1.30 -16.40
C LEU A 593 30.75 2.05 -17.32
N PRO A 594 30.65 1.72 -18.63
CA PRO A 594 29.87 2.52 -19.58
C PRO A 594 28.40 2.68 -19.18
N SER A 595 27.73 1.61 -18.77
CA SER A 595 26.32 1.66 -18.36
C SER A 595 26.09 2.52 -17.11
N GLY A 596 26.96 2.40 -16.10
CA GLY A 596 26.86 3.22 -14.89
C GLY A 596 27.23 4.68 -15.13
N ALA A 597 28.16 4.95 -16.05
CA ALA A 597 28.50 6.31 -16.45
C ALA A 597 27.36 7.01 -17.21
N LEU A 598 26.68 6.29 -18.09
CA LEU A 598 25.51 6.79 -18.83
C LEU A 598 24.39 7.19 -17.86
N GLU A 599 24.07 6.31 -16.91
CA GLU A 599 23.02 6.55 -15.90
C GLU A 599 23.35 7.75 -15.03
N ALA A 600 24.56 7.80 -14.43
CA ALA A 600 24.97 8.90 -13.57
C ALA A 600 25.02 10.26 -14.30
N ILE A 601 25.41 10.28 -15.58
CA ILE A 601 25.46 11.50 -16.38
C ILE A 601 24.06 11.99 -16.76
N ASN A 602 23.17 11.07 -17.17
CA ASN A 602 21.80 11.44 -17.52
C ASN A 602 20.98 11.84 -16.29
N GLU A 603 21.16 11.17 -15.15
CA GLU A 603 20.53 11.55 -13.89
C GLU A 603 20.93 12.97 -13.47
N TRP A 604 22.23 13.28 -13.51
CA TRP A 604 22.71 14.65 -13.27
C TRP A 604 22.16 15.67 -14.27
N ALA A 605 22.06 15.31 -15.56
CA ALA A 605 21.52 16.20 -16.58
C ALA A 605 20.03 16.49 -16.33
N PHE A 606 19.25 15.48 -15.92
CA PHE A 606 17.85 15.65 -15.53
C PHE A 606 17.70 16.54 -14.31
N GLU A 607 18.51 16.37 -13.27
CA GLU A 607 18.45 17.21 -12.07
C GLU A 607 18.75 18.69 -12.37
N LYS A 608 19.66 18.96 -13.32
CA LYS A 608 20.13 20.32 -13.61
C LYS A 608 19.38 21.01 -14.76
N PHE A 609 18.94 20.27 -15.77
CA PHE A 609 18.40 20.79 -17.02
C PHE A 609 17.02 20.22 -17.40
N ASP A 610 16.46 19.30 -16.60
CA ASP A 610 15.17 18.62 -16.85
C ASP A 610 15.13 17.82 -18.17
N GLU A 611 16.30 17.43 -18.69
CA GLU A 611 16.50 16.64 -19.91
C GLU A 611 17.75 15.74 -19.78
N ALA A 612 17.78 14.60 -20.48
CA ALA A 612 18.97 13.75 -20.59
C ALA A 612 20.06 14.41 -21.45
N LEU A 613 21.34 14.23 -21.07
CA LEU A 613 22.44 14.68 -21.92
C LEU A 613 22.65 13.75 -23.12
N LEU A 614 22.45 12.44 -22.93
CA LEU A 614 22.67 11.40 -23.92
C LEU A 614 21.36 10.66 -24.21
N ASP A 615 20.89 10.71 -25.45
CA ASP A 615 19.76 9.91 -25.94
C ASP A 615 20.26 8.65 -26.66
N GLU A 616 19.72 7.49 -26.29
CA GLU A 616 20.15 6.19 -26.80
C GLU A 616 19.27 5.76 -27.99
N TYR A 617 19.82 5.87 -29.21
CA TYR A 617 19.13 5.49 -30.45
C TYR A 617 19.99 4.58 -31.35
N ASP A 618 20.96 5.13 -32.07
CA ASP A 618 21.96 4.39 -32.86
C ASP A 618 23.38 4.77 -32.39
N GLY A 619 23.67 4.47 -31.12
CA GLY A 619 24.73 5.14 -30.36
C GLY A 619 24.14 6.13 -29.37
N TYR A 620 24.85 7.22 -29.10
CA TYR A 620 24.45 8.25 -28.17
C TYR A 620 24.47 9.63 -28.84
N ASP A 621 23.30 10.21 -28.99
CA ASP A 621 23.14 11.60 -29.45
C ASP A 621 23.24 12.55 -28.24
N VAL A 622 24.04 13.61 -28.39
CA VAL A 622 24.29 14.58 -27.30
C VAL A 622 23.34 15.77 -27.44
N SER A 623 22.56 16.07 -26.39
CA SER A 623 21.68 17.25 -26.34
C SER A 623 22.51 18.53 -26.54
N GLN A 624 22.25 19.24 -27.64
CA GLN A 624 22.96 20.47 -27.98
C GLN A 624 22.59 21.61 -27.05
N ASP A 625 21.37 21.64 -26.53
CA ASP A 625 20.91 22.66 -25.60
C ASP A 625 21.69 22.59 -24.28
N ILE A 626 21.94 21.37 -23.78
CA ILE A 626 22.77 21.15 -22.58
C ILE A 626 24.25 21.41 -22.89
N ALA A 627 24.77 20.95 -24.03
CA ALA A 627 26.17 21.17 -24.41
C ALA A 627 26.51 22.66 -24.57
N ASP A 628 25.60 23.46 -25.14
CA ASP A 628 25.75 24.91 -25.28
C ASP A 628 25.64 25.63 -23.93
N ALA A 629 24.73 25.19 -23.05
CA ALA A 629 24.61 25.72 -21.69
C ALA A 629 25.90 25.49 -20.87
N LEU A 630 26.51 24.30 -20.96
CA LEU A 630 27.78 23.99 -20.30
C LEU A 630 28.94 24.81 -20.86
N ARG A 631 28.98 25.06 -22.17
CA ARG A 631 29.96 25.97 -22.80
C ARG A 631 29.78 27.42 -22.32
N ALA A 632 28.54 27.88 -22.16
CA ALA A 632 28.22 29.21 -21.68
C ALA A 632 28.55 29.42 -20.18
N GLU A 633 28.35 28.41 -19.34
CA GLU A 633 28.75 28.44 -17.93
C GLU A 633 30.28 28.54 -17.78
N ARG A 634 31.05 27.84 -18.62
CA ARG A 634 32.53 27.91 -18.62
C ARG A 634 33.07 29.26 -19.06
N ALA A 635 32.47 29.86 -20.08
CA ALA A 635 32.84 31.20 -20.52
C ALA A 635 32.60 32.29 -19.45
N LYS A 636 31.73 32.03 -18.46
CA LYS A 636 31.50 32.91 -17.31
C LYS A 636 32.46 32.66 -16.13
N GLY A 637 33.11 31.50 -16.06
CA GLY A 637 34.05 31.13 -15.00
C GLY A 637 35.51 31.54 -15.24
N ASP A 638 35.87 31.84 -16.49
CA ASP A 638 37.24 32.23 -16.91
C ASP A 638 37.49 33.75 -16.96
N ASN A 639 36.62 34.56 -16.34
CA ASN A 639 36.68 36.04 -16.36
C ASN A 639 36.87 36.66 -14.97
#